data_AF-A0A7R8ZPC2-F1
#
_entry.id   AF-A0A7R8ZPC2-F1
#
_cell.length_a   1.000
_cell.length_b   1.000
_cell.length_c   1.000
_cell.angle_alpha   90.00
_cell.angle_beta   90.00
_cell.angle_gamma   90.00
#
_symmetry.space_group_name_H-M   'P 1'
#
loop_
_entity.id
_entity.type
_entity.pdbx_description
1 polymer ?
#
loop_
_entity_poly.entity_id
_entity_poly.type
_entity_poly.pdbx_seq_one_letter_code
_entity_poly.pdbx_strand_id
1 'polypeptide(L)'
;MAPEVIQGKSYDARVDLWSVGIILYECLFGKAPYASNTVKELLLKWQTSQEIQIPPDSFMNRTGATVSESCCDLLRGLLHWDPDKRISFKSFFQHPFIVNTPGSLAPCSSAVWEAGRAKIEEAVSKEKQGKTSEALGCYEEGILLLRDAISSQDDQLDASGTETLRKRIRTYEAHAEKLSACLSRDRGSSELSHLIEMCLSTPPLKSALDIGKSAEEYDQGAEFSCALETYTKCLGLLIPLIEREPTGERKTQLKVQAHRWMSRAEHLKAFLKKSSDTLAPVETLELLVQHFEDHWLPWHTKIPLLHTSCERGAWQCTRYLVSERSEELNQCFDEYYPIHQACLHEPKFIELLLACGADPRVRTATQQMNLLHVLFLLGKKSADDTFAVLKLLLDNGLRDLINEPDSLGNTPLHALVMRSKLEQSRYGCLGYDPQPWNKWDTLHLVRYMVQNGASPSINQVQNSLLACVLRHIRDWEFRFELLEFLLQHGGNPNIAGRDGSLPLMVCLVPLINKDPLHQFTHTMKVYYLNCVRVLCKHGANTNCSSRINLTPLHVLMYSATENFSRSSEKAEAFDFIRQLLVILLQHGLDPNIRFNQRIQHILLALVDMLKHARFCEDLNHVHDLTRTLLQYGADPNVLISEPIFATNSFSSATKPKVQVLYYYVQFLLQREEFLADPERTFERVMWLYFSAMQHHALHSCLRLVLAQASMLPSRHGLEEILRAMISTPRSLKQIARVTIYESIKRRPAANVSKLPLPTPLKDYILNLAP
;
A
#
# COMPACT_ATOMS: atom_id res chain seq x y z
N MET A 1 -18.09 13.68 -16.58
CA MET A 1 -17.93 12.97 -17.88
C MET A 1 -18.63 13.77 -18.96
N ALA A 2 -18.14 13.71 -20.20
CA ALA A 2 -18.72 14.43 -21.33
C ALA A 2 -20.09 13.84 -21.74
N PRO A 3 -21.02 14.64 -22.30
CA PRO A 3 -22.36 14.20 -22.67
C PRO A 3 -22.39 13.03 -23.66
N GLU A 4 -21.54 13.06 -24.68
CA GLU A 4 -21.42 12.02 -25.70
C GLU A 4 -20.95 10.67 -25.13
N VAL A 5 -20.08 10.70 -24.11
CA VAL A 5 -19.62 9.49 -23.40
C VAL A 5 -20.75 8.89 -22.58
N ILE A 6 -21.53 9.73 -21.89
CA ILE A 6 -22.69 9.28 -21.09
C ILE A 6 -23.82 8.75 -21.99
N GLN A 7 -23.97 9.30 -23.19
CA GLN A 7 -24.95 8.84 -24.19
C GLN A 7 -24.48 7.60 -24.98
N GLY A 8 -23.26 7.09 -24.74
CA GLY A 8 -22.70 5.95 -25.47
C GLY A 8 -22.46 6.22 -26.96
N LYS A 9 -22.27 7.49 -27.35
CA LYS A 9 -21.97 7.91 -28.73
C LYS A 9 -20.46 7.81 -29.00
N SER A 10 -20.08 7.78 -30.28
CA SER A 10 -18.67 7.93 -30.68
C SER A 10 -18.15 9.28 -30.20
N TYR A 11 -16.96 9.27 -29.60
CA TYR A 11 -16.31 10.46 -29.06
C TYR A 11 -14.87 10.57 -29.55
N ASP A 12 -14.32 11.77 -29.50
CA ASP A 12 -12.93 12.07 -29.83
C ASP A 12 -12.24 12.80 -28.67
N ALA A 13 -11.01 13.28 -28.87
CA ALA A 13 -10.22 13.95 -27.85
C ALA A 13 -10.89 15.22 -27.25
N ARG A 14 -11.95 15.77 -27.85
CA ARG A 14 -12.68 16.93 -27.31
C ARG A 14 -13.41 16.62 -26.00
N VAL A 15 -13.52 15.36 -25.60
CA VAL A 15 -14.00 14.96 -24.25
C VAL A 15 -13.08 15.44 -23.12
N ASP A 16 -11.79 15.61 -23.41
CA ASP A 16 -10.83 16.10 -22.43
C ASP A 16 -11.04 17.61 -22.19
N LEU A 17 -11.32 18.37 -23.24
CA LEU A 17 -11.65 19.80 -23.15
C LEU A 17 -12.93 20.04 -22.34
N TRP A 18 -13.92 19.15 -22.46
CA TRP A 18 -15.10 19.18 -21.57
C TRP A 18 -14.69 19.02 -20.10
N SER A 19 -13.82 18.05 -19.81
CA SER A 19 -13.35 17.79 -18.45
C SER A 19 -12.56 18.98 -17.88
N VAL A 20 -11.73 19.64 -18.70
CA VAL A 20 -11.05 20.89 -18.35
C VAL A 20 -12.06 21.99 -18.01
N GLY A 21 -13.13 22.14 -18.80
CA GLY A 21 -14.20 23.09 -18.53
C GLY A 21 -14.90 22.85 -17.19
N ILE A 22 -15.19 21.58 -16.84
CA ILE A 22 -15.83 21.22 -15.57
C ILE A 22 -14.93 21.60 -14.38
N ILE A 23 -13.63 21.25 -14.46
CA ILE A 23 -12.65 21.58 -13.42
C ILE A 23 -12.53 23.10 -13.26
N LEU A 24 -12.42 23.84 -14.37
CA LEU A 24 -12.33 25.30 -14.34
C LEU A 24 -13.57 25.93 -13.68
N TYR A 25 -14.76 25.43 -14.01
CA TYR A 25 -16.01 25.89 -13.39
C TYR A 25 -16.04 25.60 -11.87
N GLU A 26 -15.65 24.40 -11.45
CA GLU A 26 -15.58 24.03 -10.03
C GLU A 26 -14.55 24.86 -9.25
N CYS A 27 -13.41 25.18 -9.85
CA CYS A 27 -12.41 26.07 -9.27
C CYS A 27 -12.97 27.49 -9.05
N LEU A 28 -13.78 27.99 -9.98
CA LEU A 28 -14.34 29.35 -9.92
C LEU A 28 -15.53 29.46 -8.96
N PHE A 29 -16.42 28.47 -8.96
CA PHE A 29 -17.71 28.57 -8.27
C PHE A 29 -17.88 27.58 -7.09
N GLY A 30 -16.93 26.67 -6.88
CA GLY A 30 -16.93 25.70 -5.78
C GLY A 30 -18.00 24.60 -5.90
N LYS A 31 -18.71 24.52 -7.02
CA LYS A 31 -19.76 23.53 -7.30
C LYS A 31 -19.75 23.13 -8.76
N ALA A 32 -20.15 21.91 -9.07
CA ALA A 32 -20.25 21.42 -10.44
C ALA A 32 -21.40 22.13 -11.20
N PRO A 33 -21.24 22.42 -12.51
CA PRO A 33 -22.23 23.18 -13.29
C PRO A 33 -23.54 22.41 -13.53
N TYR A 34 -23.51 21.08 -13.54
CA TYR A 34 -24.66 20.23 -13.87
C TYR A 34 -24.91 19.15 -12.80
N ALA A 35 -24.97 19.51 -11.52
CA ALA A 35 -25.29 18.55 -10.47
C ALA A 35 -26.76 18.04 -10.60
N SER A 36 -26.94 16.71 -10.60
CA SER A 36 -28.25 16.03 -10.66
C SER A 36 -28.20 14.70 -9.93
N ASN A 37 -29.32 14.25 -9.39
CA ASN A 37 -29.42 12.98 -8.65
C ASN A 37 -29.64 11.77 -9.57
N THR A 38 -30.11 12.01 -10.81
CA THR A 38 -30.31 10.96 -11.81
C THR A 38 -29.70 11.33 -13.16
N VAL A 39 -29.22 10.32 -13.89
CA VAL A 39 -28.67 10.49 -15.25
C VAL A 39 -29.72 11.03 -16.23
N LYS A 40 -31.00 10.68 -16.03
CA LYS A 40 -32.11 11.18 -16.85
C LYS A 40 -32.33 12.69 -16.68
N GLU A 41 -32.29 13.19 -15.44
CA GLU A 41 -32.36 14.65 -15.17
C GLU A 41 -31.16 15.39 -15.74
N LEU A 42 -29.96 14.80 -15.69
CA LEU A 42 -28.75 15.37 -16.27
C LEU A 42 -28.87 15.53 -17.80
N LEU A 43 -29.35 14.49 -18.48
CA LEU A 43 -29.59 14.50 -19.92
C LEU A 43 -30.66 15.52 -20.33
N LEU A 44 -31.75 15.62 -19.55
CA LEU A 44 -32.79 16.64 -19.75
C LEU A 44 -32.22 18.05 -19.59
N LYS A 45 -31.39 18.31 -18.57
CA LYS A 45 -30.75 19.63 -18.38
C LYS A 45 -29.87 20.00 -19.57
N TRP A 46 -29.10 19.08 -20.13
CA TRP A 46 -28.30 19.36 -21.33
C TRP A 46 -29.13 19.58 -22.59
N GLN A 47 -30.30 18.94 -22.72
CA GLN A 47 -31.20 19.15 -23.85
C GLN A 47 -31.99 20.46 -23.76
N THR A 48 -32.28 20.92 -22.53
CA THR A 48 -33.13 22.09 -22.29
C THR A 48 -32.31 23.37 -22.12
N SER A 49 -31.09 23.27 -21.59
CA SER A 49 -30.17 24.40 -21.42
C SER A 49 -29.15 24.42 -22.55
N GLN A 50 -29.34 25.30 -23.54
CA GLN A 50 -28.40 25.48 -24.65
C GLN A 50 -27.08 26.14 -24.21
N GLU A 51 -27.08 26.87 -23.08
CA GLU A 51 -25.92 27.60 -22.57
C GLU A 51 -25.67 27.29 -21.08
N ILE A 52 -24.39 27.32 -20.69
CA ILE A 52 -23.97 27.17 -19.31
C ILE A 52 -24.44 28.35 -18.45
N GLN A 53 -25.04 28.04 -17.30
CA GLN A 53 -25.42 29.06 -16.33
C GLN A 53 -24.20 29.49 -15.52
N ILE A 54 -23.67 30.66 -15.86
CA ILE A 54 -22.66 31.38 -15.08
C ILE A 54 -23.42 32.30 -14.11
N PRO A 55 -23.26 32.15 -12.78
CA PRO A 55 -23.91 33.04 -11.83
C PRO A 55 -23.51 34.51 -12.09
N PRO A 56 -24.44 35.47 -12.06
CA PRO A 56 -24.12 36.89 -12.19
C PRO A 56 -23.25 37.38 -11.03
N ASP A 57 -22.55 38.52 -11.23
CA ASP A 57 -21.56 39.14 -10.33
C ASP A 57 -21.98 39.31 -8.85
N SER A 58 -23.27 39.16 -8.54
CA SER A 58 -23.81 39.16 -7.18
C SER A 58 -23.49 37.89 -6.37
N PHE A 59 -22.96 36.84 -7.00
CA PHE A 59 -22.49 35.63 -6.33
C PHE A 59 -20.96 35.69 -6.14
N MET A 60 -20.50 36.56 -5.24
CA MET A 60 -19.08 36.69 -4.88
C MET A 60 -18.45 35.31 -4.59
N ASN A 61 -17.33 35.02 -5.26
CA ASN A 61 -16.39 33.98 -4.84
C ASN A 61 -15.89 34.28 -3.40
N ARG A 62 -15.32 33.29 -2.72
CA ARG A 62 -14.79 33.40 -1.34
C ARG A 62 -13.75 34.52 -1.13
N THR A 63 -13.33 35.19 -2.20
CA THR A 63 -12.29 36.23 -2.26
C THR A 63 -12.80 37.61 -2.76
N GLY A 64 -14.08 37.76 -3.13
CA GLY A 64 -14.68 39.05 -3.53
C GLY A 64 -14.28 39.60 -4.91
N ALA A 65 -13.73 38.79 -5.82
CA ALA A 65 -13.27 39.21 -7.15
C ALA A 65 -14.23 38.77 -8.28
N THR A 66 -14.48 39.60 -9.28
CA THR A 66 -15.33 39.26 -10.44
C THR A 66 -14.59 38.37 -11.45
N VAL A 67 -15.32 37.47 -12.12
CA VAL A 67 -14.75 36.61 -13.17
C VAL A 67 -14.66 37.40 -14.47
N SER A 68 -13.51 37.39 -15.14
CA SER A 68 -13.34 38.16 -16.38
C SER A 68 -14.18 37.60 -17.53
N GLU A 69 -14.69 38.47 -18.41
CA GLU A 69 -15.53 38.04 -19.54
C GLU A 69 -14.79 37.09 -20.49
N SER A 70 -13.46 37.22 -20.62
CA SER A 70 -12.64 36.28 -21.39
C SER A 70 -12.61 34.88 -20.78
N CYS A 71 -12.68 34.76 -19.45
CA CYS A 71 -12.81 33.48 -18.76
C CYS A 71 -14.20 32.87 -18.99
N CYS A 72 -15.24 33.70 -18.93
CA CYS A 72 -16.62 33.30 -19.24
C CYS A 72 -16.75 32.80 -20.68
N ASP A 73 -16.14 33.48 -21.64
CA ASP A 73 -16.10 33.07 -23.05
C ASP A 73 -15.43 31.71 -23.25
N LEU A 74 -14.27 31.50 -22.61
CA LEU A 74 -13.59 30.20 -22.66
C LEU A 74 -14.45 29.08 -22.04
N LEU A 75 -15.10 29.34 -20.92
CA LEU A 75 -16.00 28.38 -20.26
C LEU A 75 -17.18 27.99 -21.16
N ARG A 76 -17.79 28.96 -21.86
CA ARG A 76 -18.86 28.69 -22.84
C ARG A 76 -18.36 27.82 -23.99
N GLY A 77 -17.14 28.06 -24.48
CA GLY A 77 -16.51 27.27 -25.54
C GLY A 77 -16.16 25.83 -25.13
N LEU A 78 -15.69 25.63 -23.89
CA LEU A 78 -15.33 24.31 -23.35
C LEU A 78 -16.55 23.45 -22.99
N LEU A 79 -17.60 24.09 -22.44
CA LEU A 79 -18.80 23.42 -21.93
C LEU A 79 -19.97 23.48 -22.91
N HIS A 80 -19.68 23.53 -24.21
CA HIS A 80 -20.69 23.36 -25.24
C HIS A 80 -21.12 21.88 -25.35
N TRP A 81 -22.44 21.65 -25.29
CA TRP A 81 -23.01 20.29 -25.25
C TRP A 81 -22.74 19.50 -26.54
N ASP A 82 -22.85 20.18 -27.69
CA ASP A 82 -22.57 19.62 -29.02
C ASP A 82 -21.05 19.55 -29.22
N PRO A 83 -20.45 18.33 -29.38
CA PRO A 83 -19.02 18.18 -29.58
C PRO A 83 -18.49 18.91 -30.80
N ASP A 84 -19.30 19.06 -31.85
CA ASP A 84 -18.89 19.70 -33.11
C ASP A 84 -18.82 21.22 -33.03
N LYS A 85 -19.53 21.80 -32.07
CA LYS A 85 -19.48 23.23 -31.75
C LYS A 85 -18.56 23.54 -30.57
N ARG A 86 -18.10 22.51 -29.85
CA ARG A 86 -17.14 22.66 -28.76
C ARG A 86 -15.81 23.16 -29.31
N ILE A 87 -15.16 24.04 -28.55
CA ILE A 87 -13.88 24.63 -28.94
C ILE A 87 -12.87 23.53 -29.31
N SER A 88 -12.21 23.68 -30.46
CA SER A 88 -11.17 22.75 -30.89
C SER A 88 -9.89 22.96 -30.06
N PHE A 89 -9.00 21.97 -29.99
CA PHE A 89 -7.69 22.14 -29.32
C PHE A 89 -6.90 23.33 -29.89
N LYS A 90 -6.90 23.51 -31.22
CA LYS A 90 -6.23 24.63 -31.87
C LYS A 90 -6.80 25.97 -31.41
N SER A 91 -8.12 26.09 -31.40
CA SER A 91 -8.83 27.29 -30.94
C SER A 91 -8.65 27.52 -29.43
N PHE A 92 -8.59 26.45 -28.63
CA PHE A 92 -8.36 26.51 -27.19
C PHE A 92 -6.99 27.13 -26.86
N PHE A 93 -5.90 26.60 -27.43
CA PHE A 93 -4.56 27.14 -27.19
C PHE A 93 -4.36 28.57 -27.75
N GLN A 94 -5.22 28.99 -28.68
CA GLN A 94 -5.22 30.33 -29.26
C GLN A 94 -6.21 31.29 -28.58
N HIS A 95 -6.97 30.82 -27.59
CA HIS A 95 -8.03 31.59 -26.97
C HIS A 95 -7.46 32.80 -26.21
N PRO A 96 -8.07 34.00 -26.29
CA PRO A 96 -7.58 35.20 -25.62
C PRO A 96 -7.34 35.02 -24.11
N PHE A 97 -8.14 34.21 -23.41
CA PHE A 97 -7.91 33.90 -22.00
C PHE A 97 -6.59 33.16 -21.73
N ILE A 98 -6.13 32.34 -22.69
CA ILE A 98 -4.90 31.55 -22.60
C ILE A 98 -3.71 32.33 -23.16
N VAL A 99 -3.93 33.14 -24.20
CA VAL A 99 -2.87 33.90 -24.87
C VAL A 99 -2.60 35.25 -24.20
N ASN A 100 -3.63 35.95 -23.71
CA ASN A 100 -3.53 37.26 -23.05
C ASN A 100 -3.35 37.16 -21.53
N THR A 101 -2.87 36.02 -21.00
CA THR A 101 -2.20 36.07 -19.69
C THR A 101 -1.07 37.11 -19.77
N PRO A 102 -0.93 38.01 -18.78
CA PRO A 102 0.12 39.04 -18.77
C PRO A 102 1.50 38.37 -18.71
N GLY A 103 2.03 38.06 -19.90
CA GLY A 103 3.18 37.21 -20.13
C GLY A 103 3.51 37.02 -21.61
N SER A 104 2.58 37.28 -22.55
CA SER A 104 2.87 37.31 -23.98
C SER A 104 2.74 38.74 -24.54
N LEU A 105 3.87 39.45 -24.57
CA LEU A 105 4.01 40.76 -25.20
C LEU A 105 3.99 40.68 -26.73
N ALA A 106 3.24 41.57 -27.35
CA ALA A 106 3.71 42.21 -28.57
C ALA A 106 4.11 43.66 -28.22
N PRO A 107 5.40 44.04 -28.30
CA PRO A 107 5.79 45.44 -28.34
C PRO A 107 6.28 45.87 -29.74
N CYS A 108 6.03 47.16 -29.97
CA CYS A 108 6.26 48.03 -31.11
C CYS A 108 7.53 47.88 -31.97
N SER A 109 7.39 48.37 -33.21
CA SER A 109 8.37 48.45 -34.31
C SER A 109 9.47 49.51 -34.09
N SER A 110 10.57 49.13 -33.44
CA SER A 110 11.87 49.80 -33.58
C SER A 110 12.71 49.04 -34.60
N ALA A 111 13.29 49.71 -35.61
CA ALA A 111 14.13 49.06 -36.62
C ALA A 111 15.32 48.29 -36.02
N VAL A 112 15.82 48.72 -34.86
CA VAL A 112 16.90 48.07 -34.11
C VAL A 112 16.43 46.76 -33.47
N TRP A 113 15.19 46.74 -32.97
CA TRP A 113 14.56 45.55 -32.41
C TRP A 113 14.28 44.49 -33.49
N GLU A 114 13.87 44.91 -34.68
CA GLU A 114 13.68 44.02 -35.83
C GLU A 114 15.01 43.42 -36.29
N ALA A 115 16.08 44.21 -36.36
CA ALA A 115 17.41 43.76 -36.70
C ALA A 115 17.97 42.75 -35.68
N GLY A 116 17.77 43.01 -34.38
CA GLY A 116 18.15 42.09 -33.30
C GLY A 116 17.39 40.76 -33.38
N ARG A 117 16.08 40.79 -33.65
CA ARG A 117 15.28 39.56 -33.84
C ARG A 117 15.72 38.76 -35.06
N ALA A 118 15.96 39.42 -36.20
CA ALA A 118 16.41 38.77 -37.42
C ALA A 118 17.76 38.04 -37.21
N LYS A 119 18.67 38.64 -36.44
CA LYS A 119 19.96 38.02 -36.07
C LYS A 119 19.81 36.80 -35.16
N ILE A 120 18.87 36.83 -34.21
CA ILE A 120 18.55 35.65 -33.37
C ILE A 120 17.90 34.53 -34.21
N GLU A 121 17.03 34.86 -35.17
CA GLU A 121 16.45 33.88 -36.08
C GLU A 121 17.50 33.26 -37.02
N GLU A 122 18.44 34.07 -37.51
CA GLU A 122 19.61 33.60 -38.27
C GLU A 122 20.47 32.64 -37.42
N ALA A 123 20.70 32.96 -36.15
CA ALA A 123 21.44 32.11 -35.22
C ALA A 123 20.76 30.74 -35.03
N VAL A 124 19.45 30.72 -34.81
CA VAL A 124 18.65 29.48 -34.68
C VAL A 124 18.67 28.66 -35.97
N SER A 125 18.65 29.31 -37.14
CA SER A 125 18.72 28.62 -38.43
C SER A 125 20.09 27.98 -38.66
N LYS A 126 21.19 28.70 -38.34
CA LYS A 126 22.56 28.19 -38.43
C LYS A 126 22.83 27.06 -37.44
N GLU A 127 22.21 27.12 -36.26
CA GLU A 127 22.25 26.05 -35.27
C GLU A 127 21.58 24.78 -35.79
N LYS A 128 20.40 24.89 -36.42
CA LYS A 128 19.73 23.75 -37.07
C LYS A 128 20.54 23.14 -38.23
N GLN A 129 21.40 23.93 -38.86
CA GLN A 129 22.33 23.49 -39.90
C GLN A 129 23.65 22.93 -39.34
N GLY A 130 23.81 22.86 -38.02
CA GLY A 130 24.98 22.28 -37.35
C GLY A 130 26.22 23.17 -37.32
N LYS A 131 26.12 24.46 -37.70
CA LYS A 131 27.23 25.41 -37.69
C LYS A 131 27.28 26.18 -36.37
N THR A 132 27.73 25.50 -35.30
CA THR A 132 27.67 25.98 -33.92
C THR A 132 28.52 27.23 -33.64
N SER A 133 29.68 27.38 -34.26
CA SER A 133 30.54 28.58 -34.09
C SER A 133 29.94 29.84 -34.73
N GLU A 134 29.39 29.71 -35.94
CA GLU A 134 28.70 30.81 -36.64
C GLU A 134 27.38 31.16 -35.95
N ALA A 135 26.67 30.16 -35.41
CA ALA A 135 25.45 30.38 -34.63
C ALA A 135 25.74 31.17 -33.33
N LEU A 136 26.83 30.84 -32.62
CA LEU A 136 27.25 31.57 -31.42
C LEU A 136 27.48 33.06 -31.73
N GLY A 137 28.23 33.37 -32.80
CA GLY A 137 28.48 34.76 -33.19
C GLY A 137 27.19 35.53 -33.53
N CYS A 138 26.23 34.88 -34.19
CA CYS A 138 24.93 35.50 -34.48
C CYS A 138 24.06 35.68 -33.20
N TYR A 139 24.14 34.78 -32.22
CA TYR A 139 23.48 34.96 -30.93
C TYR A 139 24.07 36.15 -30.16
N GLU A 140 25.39 36.28 -30.09
CA GLU A 140 26.07 37.39 -29.40
C GLU A 140 25.75 38.74 -30.03
N GLU A 141 25.80 38.83 -31.37
CA GLU A 141 25.45 40.03 -32.12
C GLU A 141 23.97 40.41 -31.96
N GLY A 142 23.07 39.43 -32.00
CA GLY A 142 21.64 39.63 -31.77
C GLY A 142 21.31 40.10 -30.35
N ILE A 143 21.95 39.53 -29.33
CA ILE A 143 21.74 39.91 -27.92
C ILE A 143 22.20 41.36 -27.67
N LEU A 144 23.33 41.77 -28.24
CA LEU A 144 23.83 43.14 -28.14
C LEU A 144 22.82 44.15 -28.72
N LEU A 145 22.33 43.89 -29.94
CA LEU A 145 21.33 44.75 -30.60
C LEU A 145 20.02 44.84 -29.82
N LEU A 146 19.57 43.74 -29.21
CA LEU A 146 18.36 43.71 -28.40
C LEU A 146 18.54 44.45 -27.06
N ARG A 147 19.75 44.48 -26.50
CA ARG A 147 20.07 45.22 -25.27
C ARG A 147 20.08 46.74 -25.53
N ASP A 148 20.68 47.16 -26.64
CA ASP A 148 20.71 48.56 -27.07
C ASP A 148 19.29 49.08 -27.37
N ALA A 149 18.45 48.25 -27.99
CA ALA A 149 17.04 48.57 -28.21
C ALA A 149 16.24 48.78 -26.91
N ILE A 150 16.57 48.07 -25.83
CA ILE A 150 15.94 48.27 -24.51
C ILE A 150 16.43 49.57 -23.85
N SER A 151 17.73 49.87 -23.92
CA SER A 151 18.28 51.09 -23.32
C SER A 151 17.79 52.40 -23.95
N SER A 152 17.31 52.34 -25.20
CA SER A 152 16.81 53.50 -25.94
C SER A 152 15.30 53.74 -25.79
N GLN A 153 14.58 52.87 -25.07
CA GLN A 153 13.12 52.91 -24.91
C GLN A 153 12.62 53.03 -23.46
N ASP A 154 13.50 53.35 -22.50
CA ASP A 154 13.14 53.41 -21.06
C ASP A 154 12.03 54.43 -20.72
N ASP A 155 11.66 55.33 -21.63
CA ASP A 155 10.62 56.35 -21.40
C ASP A 155 9.18 55.97 -21.83
N GLN A 156 8.95 54.82 -22.51
CA GLN A 156 7.63 54.52 -23.10
C GLN A 156 7.05 53.10 -22.87
N LEU A 157 7.66 52.25 -22.03
CA LEU A 157 7.16 50.89 -21.77
C LEU A 157 6.84 50.65 -20.29
N ASP A 158 5.69 50.03 -20.01
CA ASP A 158 5.32 49.57 -18.67
C ASP A 158 6.35 48.56 -18.13
N ALA A 159 6.70 48.68 -16.84
CA ALA A 159 7.76 47.92 -16.17
C ALA A 159 7.65 46.37 -16.34
N SER A 160 6.44 45.84 -16.49
CA SER A 160 6.19 44.41 -16.72
C SER A 160 6.63 43.94 -18.11
N GLY A 161 6.56 44.82 -19.11
CA GLY A 161 6.94 44.52 -20.49
C GLY A 161 8.46 44.41 -20.64
N THR A 162 9.17 45.40 -20.11
CA THR A 162 10.63 45.46 -20.09
C THR A 162 11.23 44.27 -19.32
N GLU A 163 10.62 43.86 -18.21
CA GLU A 163 11.10 42.70 -17.43
C GLU A 163 10.94 41.37 -18.17
N THR A 164 9.86 41.19 -18.94
CA THR A 164 9.66 39.97 -19.72
C THR A 164 10.61 39.90 -20.92
N LEU A 165 10.93 41.04 -21.54
CA LEU A 165 11.95 41.13 -22.59
C LEU A 165 13.35 40.84 -22.04
N ARG A 166 13.69 41.39 -20.87
CA ARG A 166 14.94 41.06 -20.14
C ARG A 166 15.03 39.57 -19.82
N LYS A 167 13.91 38.94 -19.40
CA LYS A 167 13.86 37.48 -19.19
C LYS A 167 14.15 36.71 -20.48
N ARG A 168 13.61 37.11 -21.63
CA ARG A 168 13.91 36.47 -22.92
C ARG A 168 15.37 36.65 -23.34
N ILE A 169 15.94 37.83 -23.14
CA ILE A 169 17.37 38.05 -23.40
C ILE A 169 18.22 37.11 -22.54
N ARG A 170 17.91 36.99 -21.24
CA ARG A 170 18.58 36.02 -20.35
C ARG A 170 18.45 34.57 -20.84
N THR A 171 17.32 34.20 -21.45
CA THR A 171 17.19 32.85 -22.05
C THR A 171 18.08 32.66 -23.27
N TYR A 172 18.26 33.68 -24.11
CA TYR A 172 19.19 33.61 -25.24
C TYR A 172 20.65 33.64 -24.77
N GLU A 173 20.97 34.40 -23.73
CA GLU A 173 22.29 34.40 -23.07
C GLU A 173 22.63 33.03 -22.50
N ALA A 174 21.72 32.40 -21.75
CA ALA A 174 21.90 31.05 -21.25
C ALA A 174 22.08 30.02 -22.38
N HIS A 175 21.44 30.24 -23.52
CA HIS A 175 21.58 29.39 -24.70
C HIS A 175 22.95 29.58 -25.38
N ALA A 176 23.41 30.82 -25.53
CA ALA A 176 24.73 31.15 -26.05
C ALA A 176 25.85 30.63 -25.12
N GLU A 177 25.69 30.77 -23.80
CA GLU A 177 26.58 30.17 -22.81
C GLU A 177 26.60 28.65 -22.90
N LYS A 178 25.45 28.01 -23.12
CA LYS A 178 25.38 26.55 -23.32
C LYS A 178 26.07 26.12 -24.62
N LEU A 179 25.93 26.88 -25.71
CA LEU A 179 26.66 26.63 -26.95
C LEU A 179 28.17 26.82 -26.77
N SER A 180 28.58 27.86 -26.03
CA SER A 180 29.98 28.11 -25.64
C SER A 180 30.52 26.99 -24.73
N ALA A 181 29.70 26.49 -23.81
CA ALA A 181 29.99 25.34 -22.96
C ALA A 181 30.10 24.04 -23.77
N CYS A 182 29.29 23.85 -24.81
CA CYS A 182 29.41 22.72 -25.75
C CYS A 182 30.70 22.81 -26.58
N LEU A 183 31.05 24.00 -27.08
CA LEU A 183 32.29 24.24 -27.82
C LEU A 183 33.56 24.08 -26.94
N SER A 184 33.45 24.32 -25.64
CA SER A 184 34.52 24.04 -24.66
C SER A 184 34.51 22.59 -24.16
N ARG A 185 33.35 21.91 -24.13
CA ARG A 185 33.19 20.46 -23.86
C ARG A 185 33.81 19.58 -24.95
N ASP A 186 33.69 19.95 -26.22
CA ASP A 186 34.31 19.21 -27.32
C ASP A 186 35.84 19.27 -27.29
N ARG A 187 36.43 20.34 -26.72
CA ARG A 187 37.88 20.40 -26.49
C ARG A 187 38.31 19.59 -25.26
N GLY A 188 37.60 19.72 -24.13
CA GLY A 188 37.98 19.06 -22.87
C GLY A 188 37.68 17.55 -22.79
N SER A 189 36.59 17.06 -23.40
CA SER A 189 36.26 15.62 -23.41
C SER A 189 37.18 14.80 -24.31
N SER A 190 37.67 15.40 -25.38
CA SER A 190 38.68 14.82 -26.29
C SER A 190 40.03 14.64 -25.59
N GLU A 191 40.46 15.65 -24.81
CA GLU A 191 41.74 15.62 -24.08
C GLU A 191 41.78 14.57 -22.94
N LEU A 192 40.72 14.47 -22.13
CA LEU A 192 40.65 13.47 -21.04
C LEU A 192 40.50 12.04 -21.58
N SER A 193 39.74 11.84 -22.65
CA SER A 193 39.57 10.53 -23.28
C SER A 193 40.89 10.05 -23.90
N HIS A 194 41.65 10.94 -24.54
CA HIS A 194 42.99 10.65 -25.06
C HIS A 194 43.98 10.31 -23.92
N LEU A 195 43.94 11.05 -22.81
CA LEU A 195 44.75 10.77 -21.63
C LEU A 195 44.47 9.37 -21.02
N ILE A 196 43.20 8.97 -20.95
CA ILE A 196 42.78 7.63 -20.49
C ILE A 196 43.31 6.54 -21.44
N GLU A 197 43.29 6.79 -22.75
CA GLU A 197 43.82 5.88 -23.77
C GLU A 197 45.33 5.66 -23.63
N MET A 198 46.10 6.74 -23.36
CA MET A 198 47.54 6.63 -23.08
C MET A 198 47.88 5.85 -21.80
N CYS A 199 46.90 5.63 -20.92
CA CYS A 199 47.07 4.94 -19.64
C CYS A 199 46.62 3.48 -19.66
N LEU A 200 46.17 2.94 -20.81
CA LEU A 200 45.71 1.56 -20.96
C LEU A 200 46.74 0.51 -20.50
N SER A 201 48.04 0.79 -20.67
CA SER A 201 49.14 -0.09 -20.26
C SER A 201 49.43 -0.10 -18.75
N THR A 202 48.79 0.78 -17.98
CA THR A 202 48.94 0.94 -16.53
C THR A 202 47.57 0.94 -15.85
N PRO A 203 47.04 -0.25 -15.50
CA PRO A 203 45.70 -0.41 -14.93
C PRO A 203 45.37 0.48 -13.71
N PRO A 204 46.26 0.68 -12.72
CA PRO A 204 45.94 1.53 -11.57
C PRO A 204 45.81 3.01 -11.94
N LEU A 205 46.57 3.48 -12.93
CA LEU A 205 46.51 4.86 -13.41
C LEU A 205 45.22 5.12 -14.20
N LYS A 206 44.84 4.16 -15.06
CA LYS A 206 43.56 4.18 -15.78
C LYS A 206 42.37 4.19 -14.81
N SER A 207 42.38 3.30 -13.81
CA SER A 207 41.31 3.23 -12.81
C SER A 207 41.16 4.55 -12.03
N ALA A 208 42.25 5.23 -11.71
CA ALA A 208 42.19 6.54 -11.06
C ALA A 208 41.57 7.60 -11.98
N LEU A 209 41.91 7.60 -13.28
CA LEU A 209 41.32 8.52 -14.26
C LEU A 209 39.84 8.26 -14.53
N ASP A 210 39.42 6.99 -14.58
CA ASP A 210 38.01 6.60 -14.75
C ASP A 210 37.16 7.08 -13.55
N ILE A 211 37.69 6.98 -12.32
CA ILE A 211 37.03 7.52 -11.12
C ILE A 211 36.92 9.05 -11.20
N GLY A 212 37.96 9.73 -11.70
CA GLY A 212 37.93 11.19 -11.89
C GLY A 212 36.94 11.63 -12.97
N LYS A 213 36.75 10.83 -14.02
CA LYS A 213 35.70 11.05 -15.03
C LYS A 213 34.30 10.91 -14.42
N SER A 214 34.06 9.89 -13.59
CA SER A 214 32.79 9.77 -12.86
C SER A 214 32.56 10.94 -11.90
N ALA A 215 33.62 11.49 -11.27
CA ALA A 215 33.50 12.68 -10.45
C ALA A 215 33.05 13.93 -11.25
N GLU A 216 33.55 14.10 -12.48
CA GLU A 216 33.08 15.14 -13.39
C GLU A 216 31.61 14.94 -13.82
N GLU A 217 31.15 13.70 -13.93
CA GLU A 217 29.75 13.38 -14.23
C GLU A 217 28.82 13.74 -13.05
N TYR A 218 29.22 13.40 -11.81
CA TYR A 218 28.48 13.81 -10.60
C TYR A 218 28.44 15.33 -10.42
N ASP A 219 29.56 16.02 -10.70
CA ASP A 219 29.64 17.48 -10.63
C ASP A 219 28.72 18.14 -11.68
N GLN A 220 28.64 17.56 -12.89
CA GLN A 220 27.70 17.99 -13.94
C GLN A 220 26.23 17.68 -13.61
N GLY A 221 25.97 16.63 -12.82
CA GLY A 221 24.66 16.24 -12.32
C GLY A 221 24.16 17.09 -11.13
N ALA A 222 24.95 18.06 -10.67
CA ALA A 222 24.70 18.88 -9.48
C ALA A 222 24.67 18.10 -8.14
N GLU A 223 25.23 16.89 -8.11
CA GLU A 223 25.39 16.08 -6.90
C GLU A 223 26.73 16.40 -6.21
N PHE A 224 26.83 17.60 -5.64
CA PHE A 224 28.11 18.18 -5.19
C PHE A 224 28.82 17.41 -4.07
N SER A 225 28.08 16.73 -3.18
CA SER A 225 28.65 15.89 -2.11
C SER A 225 29.33 14.64 -2.67
N CYS A 226 28.61 13.90 -3.52
CA CYS A 226 29.10 12.73 -4.23
C CYS A 226 30.30 13.08 -5.14
N ALA A 227 30.23 14.23 -5.83
CA ALA A 227 31.32 14.75 -6.64
C ALA A 227 32.58 15.03 -5.81
N LEU A 228 32.46 15.65 -4.63
CA LEU A 228 33.60 15.94 -3.76
C LEU A 228 34.27 14.66 -3.24
N GLU A 229 33.49 13.67 -2.80
CA GLU A 229 34.01 12.37 -2.34
C GLU A 229 34.74 11.62 -3.45
N THR A 230 34.18 11.62 -4.66
CA THR A 230 34.78 10.94 -5.81
C THR A 230 36.03 11.66 -6.32
N TYR A 231 36.06 13.01 -6.33
CA TYR A 231 37.27 13.77 -6.63
C TYR A 231 38.40 13.51 -5.62
N THR A 232 38.10 13.51 -4.32
CA THR A 232 39.11 13.26 -3.28
C THR A 232 39.66 11.83 -3.36
N LYS A 233 38.79 10.84 -3.62
CA LYS A 233 39.18 9.45 -3.84
C LYS A 233 40.06 9.28 -5.08
N CYS A 234 39.70 9.94 -6.20
CA CYS A 234 40.51 9.96 -7.41
C CYS A 234 41.91 10.52 -7.14
N LEU A 235 42.00 11.71 -6.55
CA LEU A 235 43.26 12.41 -6.28
C LEU A 235 44.17 11.64 -5.33
N GLY A 236 43.60 10.99 -4.30
CA GLY A 236 44.34 10.15 -3.37
C GLY A 236 45.01 8.93 -4.03
N LEU A 237 44.40 8.40 -5.10
CA LEU A 237 44.98 7.32 -5.90
C LEU A 237 45.95 7.85 -6.96
N LEU A 238 45.63 8.98 -7.58
CA LEU A 238 46.34 9.52 -8.74
C LEU A 238 47.69 10.16 -8.39
N ILE A 239 47.77 10.96 -7.30
CA ILE A 239 48.98 11.71 -6.94
C ILE A 239 50.19 10.79 -6.65
N PRO A 240 50.05 9.72 -5.83
CA PRO A 240 51.18 8.81 -5.58
C PRO A 240 51.64 8.04 -6.82
N LEU A 241 50.74 7.80 -7.78
CA LEU A 241 51.06 7.16 -9.05
C LEU A 241 51.82 8.10 -9.99
N ILE A 242 51.44 9.38 -10.05
CA ILE A 242 52.13 10.41 -10.82
C ILE A 242 53.59 10.59 -10.34
N GLU A 243 53.84 10.49 -9.03
CA GLU A 243 55.20 10.63 -8.49
C GLU A 243 56.16 9.55 -9.00
N ARG A 244 55.66 8.30 -9.09
CA ARG A 244 56.41 7.11 -9.53
C ARG A 244 56.51 6.98 -11.06
N GLU A 245 55.76 7.78 -11.79
CA GLU A 245 55.73 7.80 -13.24
C GLU A 245 57.07 8.32 -13.83
N PRO A 246 57.62 7.74 -14.91
CA PRO A 246 58.82 8.28 -15.58
C PRO A 246 58.56 9.67 -16.17
N THR A 247 59.61 10.48 -16.30
CA THR A 247 59.52 11.82 -16.89
C THR A 247 59.18 11.74 -18.37
N GLY A 248 58.04 12.32 -18.77
CA GLY A 248 57.57 12.35 -20.15
C GLY A 248 56.26 13.12 -20.28
N GLU A 249 55.76 13.23 -21.51
CA GLU A 249 54.55 13.97 -21.87
C GLU A 249 53.30 13.47 -21.12
N ARG A 250 53.20 12.14 -20.93
CA ARG A 250 52.17 11.50 -20.12
C ARG A 250 52.15 12.03 -18.69
N LYS A 251 53.32 12.13 -18.03
CA LYS A 251 53.44 12.65 -16.67
C LYS A 251 53.05 14.12 -16.56
N THR A 252 53.36 14.93 -17.57
CA THR A 252 52.98 16.35 -17.59
C THR A 252 51.47 16.54 -17.76
N GLN A 253 50.81 15.77 -18.64
CA GLN A 253 49.37 15.86 -18.82
C GLN A 253 48.60 15.36 -17.59
N LEU A 254 49.07 14.29 -16.93
CA LEU A 254 48.49 13.80 -15.67
C LEU A 254 48.57 14.83 -14.55
N LYS A 255 49.69 15.56 -14.44
CA LYS A 255 49.85 16.63 -13.45
C LYS A 255 48.88 17.78 -13.69
N VAL A 256 48.70 18.20 -14.94
CA VAL A 256 47.76 19.26 -15.31
C VAL A 256 46.33 18.85 -14.96
N GLN A 257 45.93 17.62 -15.31
CA GLN A 257 44.58 17.12 -15.00
C GLN A 257 44.35 16.94 -13.49
N ALA A 258 45.35 16.42 -12.75
CA ALA A 258 45.26 16.31 -11.30
C ALA A 258 45.13 17.69 -10.62
N HIS A 259 45.84 18.71 -11.11
CA HIS A 259 45.72 20.07 -10.58
C HIS A 259 44.34 20.67 -10.85
N ARG A 260 43.76 20.40 -12.02
CA ARG A 260 42.39 20.82 -12.38
C ARG A 260 41.34 20.21 -11.43
N TRP A 261 41.42 18.91 -11.19
CA TRP A 261 40.50 18.23 -10.25
C TRP A 261 40.72 18.67 -8.80
N MET A 262 41.95 18.93 -8.39
CA MET A 262 42.25 19.45 -7.06
C MET A 262 41.64 20.83 -6.83
N SER A 263 41.81 21.76 -7.78
CA SER A 263 41.20 23.09 -7.68
C SER A 263 39.66 23.01 -7.67
N ARG A 264 39.07 22.10 -8.46
CA ARG A 264 37.62 21.91 -8.46
C ARG A 264 37.10 21.34 -7.13
N ALA A 265 37.79 20.34 -6.58
CA ALA A 265 37.46 19.76 -5.28
C ALA A 265 37.55 20.79 -4.14
N GLU A 266 38.56 21.68 -4.16
CA GLU A 266 38.67 22.76 -3.18
C GLU A 266 37.52 23.77 -3.28
N HIS A 267 37.12 24.15 -4.51
CA HIS A 267 35.96 25.01 -4.72
C HIS A 267 34.66 24.35 -4.25
N LEU A 268 34.43 23.07 -4.56
CA LEU A 268 33.26 22.31 -4.08
C LEU A 268 33.25 22.21 -2.56
N LYS A 269 34.41 21.97 -1.95
CA LYS A 269 34.57 21.96 -0.48
C LYS A 269 34.24 23.31 0.13
N ALA A 270 34.68 24.41 -0.47
CA ALA A 270 34.36 25.77 0.00
C ALA A 270 32.86 26.12 -0.18
N PHE A 271 32.26 25.67 -1.29
CA PHE A 271 30.84 25.85 -1.57
C PHE A 271 29.96 25.06 -0.60
N LEU A 272 30.27 23.79 -0.35
CA LEU A 272 29.58 22.94 0.63
C LEU A 272 29.79 23.42 2.07
N LYS A 273 30.96 24.00 2.36
CA LYS A 273 31.21 24.65 3.66
C LYS A 273 30.32 25.89 3.84
N LYS A 274 30.16 26.72 2.80
CA LYS A 274 29.22 27.87 2.83
C LYS A 274 27.75 27.46 2.93
N SER A 275 27.35 26.30 2.40
CA SER A 275 25.97 25.81 2.49
C SER A 275 25.66 25.08 3.81
N SER A 276 26.68 24.48 4.45
CA SER A 276 26.56 23.85 5.78
C SER A 276 26.71 24.84 6.94
N ASP A 277 27.58 25.84 6.80
CA ASP A 277 27.69 26.99 7.70
C ASP A 277 26.60 28.03 7.40
N THR A 278 25.34 27.67 7.59
CA THR A 278 24.32 28.70 7.86
C THR A 278 24.51 29.17 9.31
N LEU A 279 25.56 29.97 9.55
CA LEU A 279 25.79 30.72 10.79
C LEU A 279 24.82 31.91 10.92
N ALA A 280 24.23 32.35 9.79
CA ALA A 280 23.30 33.48 9.74
C ALA A 280 22.11 33.40 10.71
N PRO A 281 21.42 32.26 10.94
CA PRO A 281 20.25 32.20 11.82
C PRO A 281 20.59 32.41 13.30
N VAL A 282 21.74 31.88 13.76
CA VAL A 282 22.15 31.99 15.17
C VAL A 282 22.68 33.39 15.43
N GLU A 283 23.52 33.94 14.56
CA GLU A 283 23.97 35.33 14.67
C GLU A 283 22.79 36.31 14.59
N THR A 284 21.78 36.05 13.75
CA THR A 284 20.55 36.85 13.77
C THR A 284 19.77 36.68 15.07
N LEU A 285 19.67 35.48 15.63
CA LEU A 285 19.01 35.27 16.92
C LEU A 285 19.77 35.98 18.05
N GLU A 286 21.09 35.91 18.09
CA GLU A 286 21.95 36.60 19.05
C GLU A 286 21.79 38.12 18.94
N LEU A 287 21.80 38.68 17.73
CA LEU A 287 21.56 40.10 17.48
C LEU A 287 20.14 40.52 17.89
N LEU A 288 19.13 39.69 17.62
CA LEU A 288 17.73 39.94 18.00
C LEU A 288 17.53 39.89 19.53
N VAL A 289 18.23 38.99 20.22
CA VAL A 289 18.23 38.87 21.68
C VAL A 289 18.98 40.04 22.34
N GLN A 290 20.08 40.50 21.74
CA GLN A 290 20.86 41.64 22.24
C GLN A 290 20.15 42.99 22.04
N HIS A 291 19.31 43.13 21.00
CA HIS A 291 18.80 44.45 20.62
C HIS A 291 17.46 44.89 21.23
N PHE A 292 16.52 44.03 21.67
CA PHE A 292 15.33 44.51 22.43
C PHE A 292 14.55 43.41 23.20
N GLU A 293 14.12 43.81 24.41
CA GLU A 293 13.25 43.12 25.39
C GLU A 293 11.78 42.91 24.92
N ASP A 294 11.22 41.77 25.33
CA ASP A 294 9.79 41.44 25.53
C ASP A 294 8.75 41.51 24.39
N HIS A 295 9.03 42.09 23.21
CA HIS A 295 7.97 42.41 22.23
C HIS A 295 7.96 41.65 20.90
N TRP A 296 8.66 40.51 20.76
CA TRP A 296 8.62 39.69 19.54
C TRP A 296 7.33 38.85 19.39
N LEU A 297 6.16 39.49 19.53
CA LEU A 297 4.85 38.92 19.21
C LEU A 297 3.99 39.94 18.44
N PRO A 298 3.90 39.79 17.12
CA PRO A 298 2.62 39.62 16.46
C PRO A 298 2.54 38.11 16.19
N TRP A 299 1.58 37.35 16.69
CA TRP A 299 0.34 37.02 16.01
C TRP A 299 -0.34 36.01 16.93
N HIS A 300 -1.35 36.41 17.70
CA HIS A 300 -2.36 35.55 18.35
C HIS A 300 -2.00 34.08 18.69
N THR A 301 -0.86 33.78 19.34
CA THR A 301 -0.58 32.60 20.20
C THR A 301 0.91 32.60 20.56
N LYS A 302 1.27 32.51 21.84
CA LYS A 302 2.66 32.42 22.32
C LYS A 302 3.29 31.08 21.90
N ILE A 303 3.97 31.01 20.75
CA ILE A 303 4.72 29.82 20.33
C ILE A 303 6.12 29.86 20.96
N PRO A 304 6.54 28.87 21.77
CA PRO A 304 7.90 28.79 22.29
C PRO A 304 8.93 28.69 21.15
N LEU A 305 10.01 29.46 21.23
CA LEU A 305 11.06 29.46 20.19
C LEU A 305 11.79 28.12 20.16
N LEU A 306 12.02 27.51 21.32
CA LEU A 306 12.65 26.20 21.42
C LEU A 306 11.80 25.10 20.79
N HIS A 307 10.46 25.18 20.94
CA HIS A 307 9.55 24.26 20.26
C HIS A 307 9.71 24.38 18.74
N THR A 308 9.71 25.62 18.22
CA THR A 308 9.81 25.90 16.78
C THR A 308 11.16 25.45 16.21
N SER A 309 12.26 25.65 16.94
CA SER A 309 13.59 25.21 16.48
C SER A 309 13.69 23.69 16.41
N CYS A 310 13.10 22.99 17.39
CA CYS A 310 13.02 21.53 17.39
C CYS A 310 12.11 21.02 16.27
N GLU A 311 10.95 21.63 16.05
CA GLU A 311 10.01 21.26 14.98
C GLU A 311 10.68 21.34 13.59
N ARG A 312 11.43 22.42 13.35
CA ARG A 312 12.11 22.67 12.08
C ARG A 312 13.42 21.90 11.89
N GLY A 313 13.92 21.22 12.91
CA GLY A 313 15.21 20.52 12.84
C GLY A 313 16.41 21.48 12.75
N ALA A 314 16.29 22.69 13.30
CA ALA A 314 17.37 23.68 13.31
C ALA A 314 18.34 23.40 14.47
N TRP A 315 19.36 22.57 14.21
CA TRP A 315 20.28 22.07 15.24
C TRP A 315 21.00 23.19 16.00
N GLN A 316 21.57 24.18 15.29
CA GLN A 316 22.35 25.22 15.95
C GLN A 316 21.50 26.17 16.78
N CYS A 317 20.31 26.52 16.28
CA CYS A 317 19.35 27.32 17.04
C CYS A 317 18.86 26.56 18.27
N THR A 318 18.61 25.25 18.15
CA THR A 318 18.19 24.41 19.29
C THR A 318 19.29 24.34 20.35
N ARG A 319 20.55 24.15 19.94
CA ARG A 319 21.69 24.13 20.86
C ARG A 319 21.84 25.44 21.64
N TYR A 320 21.66 26.59 20.99
CA TYR A 320 21.71 27.90 21.62
C TYR A 320 20.49 28.16 22.53
N LEU A 321 19.28 27.87 22.05
CA LEU A 321 18.05 28.12 22.80
C LEU A 321 17.92 27.23 24.04
N VAL A 322 18.49 26.02 24.05
CA VAL A 322 18.50 25.16 25.24
C VAL A 322 19.34 25.78 26.38
N SER A 323 20.43 26.50 26.08
CA SER A 323 21.23 27.17 27.12
C SER A 323 20.57 28.46 27.62
N GLU A 324 20.00 29.25 26.70
CA GLU A 324 19.41 30.56 27.05
C GLU A 324 17.98 30.48 27.59
N ARG A 325 17.19 29.49 27.14
CA ARG A 325 15.75 29.36 27.46
C ARG A 325 15.39 27.97 28.01
N SER A 326 16.09 27.57 29.06
CA SER A 326 15.84 26.29 29.75
C SER A 326 14.41 26.15 30.31
N GLU A 327 13.70 27.26 30.54
CA GLU A 327 12.30 27.29 30.98
C GLU A 327 11.31 26.75 29.95
N GLU A 328 11.61 26.85 28.64
CA GLU A 328 10.74 26.34 27.56
C GLU A 328 10.88 24.81 27.37
N LEU A 329 11.87 24.17 28.00
CA LEU A 329 12.27 22.78 27.74
C LEU A 329 11.15 21.76 27.94
N ASN A 330 10.35 21.95 28.99
CA ASN A 330 9.23 21.09 29.36
C ASN A 330 7.87 21.79 29.18
N GLN A 331 7.79 22.80 28.31
CA GLN A 331 6.55 23.50 28.01
C GLN A 331 5.79 22.80 26.88
N CYS A 332 4.53 22.43 27.13
CA CYS A 332 3.65 21.90 26.09
C CYS A 332 3.13 23.04 25.21
N PHE A 333 3.24 22.89 23.89
CA PHE A 333 2.66 23.77 22.90
C PHE A 333 1.98 22.96 21.80
N ASP A 334 0.72 23.29 21.50
CA ASP A 334 -0.08 22.66 20.44
C ASP A 334 0.07 21.12 20.39
N GLU A 335 -0.30 20.45 21.49
CA GLU A 335 -0.21 19.00 21.73
C GLU A 335 1.20 18.44 22.06
N TYR A 336 2.28 19.07 21.62
CA TYR A 336 3.64 18.53 21.70
C TYR A 336 4.54 19.27 22.69
N TYR A 337 5.63 18.61 23.08
CA TYR A 337 6.72 19.21 23.85
C TYR A 337 7.94 19.30 22.93
N PRO A 338 8.93 20.18 23.22
CA PRO A 338 10.16 20.25 22.43
C PRO A 338 10.83 18.87 22.24
N ILE A 339 10.83 18.02 23.28
CA ILE A 339 11.35 16.66 23.21
C ILE A 339 10.57 15.73 22.25
N HIS A 340 9.25 15.93 22.10
CA HIS A 340 8.46 15.21 21.10
C HIS A 340 8.88 15.58 19.67
N GLN A 341 9.18 16.85 19.41
CA GLN A 341 9.64 17.29 18.09
C GLN A 341 11.10 16.86 17.84
N ALA A 342 11.95 17.00 18.86
CA ALA A 342 13.34 16.56 18.81
C ALA A 342 13.47 15.05 18.46
N CYS A 343 12.55 14.20 18.93
CA CYS A 343 12.59 12.77 18.65
C CYS A 343 12.34 12.42 17.18
N LEU A 344 11.92 13.39 16.36
CA LEU A 344 11.69 13.24 14.92
C LEU A 344 12.91 13.58 14.05
N HIS A 345 13.97 14.15 14.65
CA HIS A 345 15.22 14.57 13.97
C HIS A 345 16.45 13.78 14.43
N GLU A 346 17.65 14.05 13.92
CA GLU A 346 18.88 13.29 14.26
C GLU A 346 19.06 13.01 15.77
N PRO A 347 19.66 11.86 16.17
CA PRO A 347 19.79 11.45 17.57
C PRO A 347 20.37 12.51 18.51
N LYS A 348 21.30 13.33 18.00
CA LYS A 348 21.95 14.44 18.72
C LYS A 348 20.97 15.44 19.36
N PHE A 349 19.77 15.64 18.78
CA PHE A 349 18.74 16.49 19.36
C PHE A 349 18.23 15.94 20.69
N ILE A 350 17.89 14.66 20.73
CA ILE A 350 17.41 14.01 21.95
C ILE A 350 18.50 13.92 23.01
N GLU A 351 19.74 13.61 22.61
CA GLU A 351 20.88 13.61 23.53
C GLU A 351 21.07 14.96 24.22
N LEU A 352 20.98 16.06 23.47
CA LEU A 352 21.09 17.41 24.02
C LEU A 352 19.96 17.72 25.00
N LEU A 353 18.70 17.52 24.60
CA LEU A 353 17.56 17.87 25.45
C LEU A 353 17.55 17.03 26.74
N LEU A 354 17.86 15.73 26.67
CA LEU A 354 17.95 14.87 27.85
C LEU A 354 19.10 15.28 28.77
N ALA A 355 20.27 15.62 28.22
CA ALA A 355 21.40 16.12 28.99
C ALA A 355 21.08 17.43 29.74
N CYS A 356 20.19 18.25 29.17
CA CYS A 356 19.73 19.51 29.77
C CYS A 356 18.49 19.36 30.68
N GLY A 357 18.02 18.14 30.95
CA GLY A 357 16.95 17.87 31.92
C GLY A 357 15.53 17.86 31.35
N ALA A 358 15.36 17.62 30.05
CA ALA A 358 14.03 17.41 29.46
C ALA A 358 13.42 16.12 30.00
N ASP A 359 12.13 16.14 30.36
CA ASP A 359 11.44 14.97 30.89
C ASP A 359 11.02 14.02 29.75
N PRO A 360 11.55 12.79 29.68
CA PRO A 360 11.15 11.81 28.68
C PRO A 360 9.79 11.15 28.96
N ARG A 361 9.19 11.38 30.14
CA ARG A 361 7.92 10.76 30.56
C ARG A 361 6.70 11.57 30.12
N VAL A 362 6.89 12.69 29.44
CA VAL A 362 5.82 13.52 28.88
C VAL A 362 4.92 12.73 27.93
N ARG A 363 3.67 13.17 27.86
CA ARG A 363 2.66 12.61 26.95
C ARG A 363 2.01 13.73 26.14
N THR A 364 1.57 13.41 24.93
CA THR A 364 0.79 14.36 24.12
C THR A 364 -0.54 14.67 24.80
N ALA A 365 -1.01 15.91 24.67
CA ALA A 365 -2.16 16.40 25.42
C ALA A 365 -3.47 15.65 25.09
N THR A 366 -3.71 15.39 23.80
CA THR A 366 -4.99 14.84 23.32
C THR A 366 -4.96 13.31 23.24
N GLN A 367 -3.93 12.75 22.59
CA GLN A 367 -3.84 11.31 22.33
C GLN A 367 -3.10 10.53 23.41
N GLN A 368 -2.55 11.20 24.43
CA GLN A 368 -1.80 10.55 25.51
C GLN A 368 -0.64 9.68 25.00
N MET A 369 -0.07 10.03 23.85
CA MET A 369 1.05 9.31 23.24
C MET A 369 2.33 9.62 24.00
N ASN A 370 3.09 8.60 24.37
CA ASN A 370 4.47 8.77 24.85
C ASN A 370 5.45 9.00 23.68
N LEU A 371 6.72 9.31 23.98
CA LEU A 371 7.75 9.54 22.98
C LEU A 371 7.98 8.37 22.02
N LEU A 372 7.77 7.12 22.46
CA LEU A 372 7.94 5.95 21.59
C LEU A 372 6.82 5.85 20.53
N HIS A 373 5.58 6.20 20.88
CA HIS A 373 4.50 6.29 19.89
C HIS A 373 4.80 7.34 18.83
N VAL A 374 5.25 8.52 19.26
CA VAL A 374 5.60 9.65 18.39
C VAL A 374 6.77 9.27 17.47
N LEU A 375 7.81 8.65 18.01
CA LEU A 375 8.96 8.14 17.25
C LEU A 375 8.53 7.22 16.10
N PHE A 376 7.68 6.21 16.40
CA PHE A 376 7.28 5.23 15.38
C PHE A 376 6.25 5.76 14.39
N LEU A 377 5.25 6.52 14.84
CA LEU A 377 4.16 6.99 13.98
C LEU A 377 4.54 8.20 13.13
N LEU A 378 5.30 9.14 13.68
CA LEU A 378 5.59 10.43 13.04
C LEU A 378 7.03 10.53 12.49
N GLY A 379 8.00 9.82 13.07
CA GLY A 379 9.43 10.03 12.74
C GLY A 379 9.80 9.57 11.34
N LYS A 380 10.28 10.44 10.44
CA LYS A 380 10.68 10.07 9.07
C LYS A 380 12.19 9.77 8.99
N LYS A 381 12.64 8.69 9.62
CA LYS A 381 14.07 8.35 9.78
C LYS A 381 14.43 6.96 9.27
N SER A 382 15.74 6.74 9.08
CA SER A 382 16.31 5.41 8.86
C SER A 382 16.00 4.49 10.06
N ALA A 383 16.07 3.18 9.83
CA ALA A 383 15.90 2.20 10.89
C ALA A 383 16.99 2.34 11.97
N ASP A 384 18.23 2.62 11.56
CA ASP A 384 19.38 2.77 12.45
C ASP A 384 19.24 3.99 13.37
N ASP A 385 18.84 5.15 12.81
CA ASP A 385 18.59 6.35 13.62
C ASP A 385 17.40 6.15 14.58
N THR A 386 16.38 5.43 14.12
CA THR A 386 15.22 5.11 14.96
C THR A 386 15.62 4.18 16.09
N PHE A 387 16.48 3.20 15.83
CA PHE A 387 17.04 2.32 16.84
C PHE A 387 17.92 3.07 17.85
N ALA A 388 18.77 4.00 17.38
CA ALA A 388 19.60 4.83 18.23
C ALA A 388 18.76 5.69 19.20
N VAL A 389 17.74 6.37 18.68
CA VAL A 389 16.81 7.17 19.51
C VAL A 389 16.00 6.28 20.45
N LEU A 390 15.51 5.13 19.99
CA LEU A 390 14.81 4.16 20.85
C LEU A 390 15.68 3.74 22.05
N LYS A 391 16.95 3.41 21.81
CA LYS A 391 17.90 3.02 22.86
C LYS A 391 18.11 4.17 23.86
N LEU A 392 18.39 5.38 23.38
CA LEU A 392 18.55 6.56 24.22
C LEU A 392 17.33 6.81 25.10
N LEU A 393 16.14 6.75 24.52
CA LEU A 393 14.88 6.96 25.23
C LEU A 393 14.66 5.90 26.33
N LEU A 394 14.89 4.62 26.02
CA LEU A 394 14.75 3.54 27.01
C LEU A 394 15.78 3.64 28.13
N ASP A 395 17.02 4.01 27.82
CA ASP A 395 18.08 4.17 28.82
C ASP A 395 17.82 5.36 29.77
N ASN A 396 17.03 6.35 29.32
CA ASN A 396 16.64 7.53 30.09
C ASN A 396 15.23 7.42 30.71
N GLY A 397 14.78 6.23 31.12
CA GLY A 397 13.62 6.08 32.00
C GLY A 397 12.26 5.87 31.33
N LEU A 398 12.21 5.64 30.01
CA LEU A 398 10.98 5.21 29.31
C LEU A 398 10.69 3.71 29.41
N ARG A 399 11.60 2.89 29.96
CA ARG A 399 11.37 1.44 30.17
C ARG A 399 10.09 1.16 30.96
N ASP A 400 9.82 1.96 31.99
CA ASP A 400 8.62 1.81 32.83
C ASP A 400 7.32 2.09 32.04
N LEU A 401 7.40 2.92 30.99
CA LEU A 401 6.25 3.35 30.18
C LEU A 401 6.15 2.62 28.84
N ILE A 402 6.97 1.59 28.60
CA ILE A 402 7.03 0.86 27.32
C ILE A 402 5.71 0.16 26.96
N ASN A 403 4.90 -0.12 27.97
CA ASN A 403 3.61 -0.80 27.89
C ASN A 403 2.42 0.15 28.07
N GLU A 404 2.67 1.42 28.35
CA GLU A 404 1.60 2.38 28.56
C GLU A 404 0.91 2.70 27.23
N PRO A 405 -0.42 2.61 27.16
CA PRO A 405 -1.14 2.82 25.92
C PRO A 405 -1.52 4.29 25.68
N ASP A 406 -1.71 4.63 24.40
CA ASP A 406 -2.35 5.87 23.96
C ASP A 406 -3.86 5.90 24.30
N SER A 407 -4.52 7.02 24.00
CA SER A 407 -5.96 7.21 24.24
C SER A 407 -6.85 6.20 23.47
N LEU A 408 -6.31 5.57 22.43
CA LEU A 408 -6.98 4.54 21.63
C LEU A 408 -6.61 3.12 22.10
N GLY A 409 -5.87 2.99 23.20
CA GLY A 409 -5.41 1.73 23.77
C GLY A 409 -4.15 1.16 23.13
N ASN A 410 -3.60 1.73 22.04
CA ASN A 410 -2.41 1.21 21.37
C ASN A 410 -1.18 1.37 22.25
N THR A 411 -0.31 0.37 22.25
CA THR A 411 1.00 0.48 22.90
C THR A 411 2.06 0.94 21.89
N PRO A 412 3.26 1.34 22.34
CA PRO A 412 4.38 1.63 21.45
C PRO A 412 4.69 0.48 20.47
N LEU A 413 4.49 -0.77 20.91
CA LEU A 413 4.66 -1.95 20.07
C LEU A 413 3.61 -2.03 18.94
N HIS A 414 2.38 -1.54 19.18
CA HIS A 414 1.37 -1.41 18.12
C HIS A 414 1.77 -0.33 17.11
N ALA A 415 2.28 0.82 17.60
CA ALA A 415 2.78 1.90 16.75
C ALA A 415 3.92 1.42 15.84
N LEU A 416 4.82 0.57 16.34
CA LEU A 416 5.89 -0.04 15.56
C LEU A 416 5.36 -0.95 14.43
N VAL A 417 4.34 -1.78 14.71
CA VAL A 417 3.69 -2.61 13.68
C VAL A 417 2.99 -1.74 12.63
N MET A 418 2.32 -0.67 13.06
CA MET A 418 1.70 0.31 12.16
C MET A 418 2.72 1.02 11.29
N ARG A 419 3.92 1.29 11.83
CA ARG A 419 5.02 1.87 11.07
C ARG A 419 5.47 0.96 9.93
N SER A 420 5.58 -0.34 10.17
CA SER A 420 5.92 -1.31 9.11
C SER A 420 4.96 -1.22 7.91
N LYS A 421 3.65 -1.02 8.16
CA LYS A 421 2.67 -0.82 7.08
C LYS A 421 2.91 0.48 6.29
N LEU A 422 3.26 1.57 6.98
CA LEU A 422 3.58 2.85 6.33
C LEU A 422 4.83 2.72 5.44
N GLU A 423 5.86 2.01 5.91
CA GLU A 423 7.09 1.75 5.14
C GLU A 423 6.83 0.84 3.92
N GLN A 424 5.99 -0.19 4.07
CA GLN A 424 5.57 -1.03 2.93
C GLN A 424 4.87 -0.23 1.82
N SER A 425 4.25 0.89 2.16
CA SER A 425 3.59 1.77 1.18
C SER A 425 4.56 2.75 0.51
N ARG A 426 5.78 2.91 1.05
CA ARG A 426 6.86 3.74 0.48
C ARG A 426 7.79 2.93 -0.43
N TYR A 427 7.76 1.60 -0.34
CA TYR A 427 8.57 0.71 -1.17
C TYR A 427 8.30 0.95 -2.66
N GLY A 428 9.36 1.22 -3.43
CA GLY A 428 9.30 1.45 -4.88
C GLY A 428 9.17 2.92 -5.30
N CYS A 429 9.06 3.87 -4.36
CA CYS A 429 9.12 5.29 -4.68
C CYS A 429 10.58 5.76 -4.80
N LEU A 430 11.13 5.76 -6.01
CA LEU A 430 12.47 6.30 -6.31
C LEU A 430 12.51 7.81 -5.95
N GLY A 431 13.44 8.21 -5.07
CA GLY A 431 13.71 9.62 -4.74
C GLY A 431 13.31 10.09 -3.34
N TYR A 432 12.88 9.20 -2.43
CA TYR A 432 12.68 9.55 -1.01
C TYR A 432 13.89 9.15 -0.17
N ASP A 433 14.54 10.13 0.46
CA ASP A 433 15.40 9.89 1.62
C ASP A 433 14.56 9.99 2.90
N PRO A 434 14.71 9.06 3.86
CA PRO A 434 15.57 7.87 3.87
C PRO A 434 14.93 6.61 3.24
N GLN A 435 15.77 5.60 2.94
CA GLN A 435 15.33 4.28 2.45
C GLN A 435 14.26 3.64 3.36
N PRO A 436 13.22 3.01 2.78
CA PRO A 436 12.15 2.38 3.56
C PRO A 436 12.70 1.17 4.33
N TRP A 437 12.15 0.93 5.52
CA TRP A 437 12.60 -0.16 6.37
C TRP A 437 12.32 -1.52 5.73
N ASN A 438 13.29 -2.42 5.82
CA ASN A 438 13.09 -3.80 5.43
C ASN A 438 12.38 -4.59 6.55
N LYS A 439 12.01 -5.85 6.25
CA LYS A 439 11.33 -6.73 7.24
C LYS A 439 12.19 -7.04 8.46
N TRP A 440 13.51 -7.16 8.29
CA TRP A 440 14.48 -7.47 9.34
C TRP A 440 14.67 -6.31 10.30
N ASP A 441 14.64 -5.07 9.81
CA ASP A 441 14.73 -3.85 10.63
C ASP A 441 13.54 -3.78 11.59
N THR A 442 12.34 -4.01 11.07
CA THR A 442 11.12 -4.06 11.90
C THR A 442 11.21 -5.20 12.91
N LEU A 443 11.65 -6.39 12.50
CA LEU A 443 11.80 -7.54 13.38
C LEU A 443 12.84 -7.29 14.48
N HIS A 444 13.94 -6.62 14.14
CA HIS A 444 15.00 -6.25 15.09
C HIS A 444 14.47 -5.28 16.15
N LEU A 445 13.77 -4.23 15.72
CA LEU A 445 13.13 -3.26 16.63
C LEU A 445 12.09 -3.93 17.54
N VAL A 446 11.24 -4.81 16.99
CA VAL A 446 10.26 -5.56 17.80
C VAL A 446 10.96 -6.45 18.82
N ARG A 447 11.99 -7.20 18.41
CA ARG A 447 12.77 -8.07 19.30
C ARG A 447 13.39 -7.27 20.43
N TYR A 448 14.01 -6.14 20.10
CA TYR A 448 14.63 -5.26 21.07
C TYR A 448 13.60 -4.71 22.07
N MET A 449 12.44 -4.25 21.61
CA MET A 449 11.38 -3.77 22.51
C MET A 449 10.87 -4.86 23.46
N VAL A 450 10.61 -6.06 22.95
CA VAL A 450 10.12 -7.19 23.77
C VAL A 450 11.18 -7.63 24.79
N GLN A 451 12.46 -7.66 24.40
CA GLN A 451 13.57 -7.93 25.33
C GLN A 451 13.69 -6.88 26.45
N ASN A 452 13.31 -5.63 26.17
CA ASN A 452 13.28 -4.53 27.15
C ASN A 452 11.95 -4.44 27.93
N GLY A 453 11.08 -5.45 27.85
CA GLY A 453 9.88 -5.56 28.68
C GLY A 453 8.56 -5.17 27.99
N ALA A 454 8.56 -4.90 26.68
CA ALA A 454 7.31 -4.70 25.94
C ALA A 454 6.50 -6.00 25.86
N SER A 455 5.26 -5.97 26.36
CA SER A 455 4.35 -7.12 26.33
C SER A 455 3.58 -7.18 25.01
N PRO A 456 3.57 -8.34 24.32
CA PRO A 456 2.69 -8.58 23.17
C PRO A 456 1.20 -8.62 23.52
N SER A 457 0.85 -8.72 24.81
CA SER A 457 -0.52 -8.85 25.27
C SER A 457 -0.74 -8.00 26.50
N ILE A 458 -1.31 -6.83 26.27
CA ILE A 458 -1.78 -5.95 27.34
C ILE A 458 -3.28 -6.19 27.48
N ASN A 459 -3.73 -6.46 28.70
CA ASN A 459 -5.10 -6.87 29.05
C ASN A 459 -6.13 -5.75 28.89
N GLN A 460 -5.92 -4.82 27.97
CA GLN A 460 -6.93 -3.85 27.60
C GLN A 460 -7.93 -4.47 26.63
N VAL A 461 -9.21 -4.29 26.94
CA VAL A 461 -10.32 -4.81 26.15
C VAL A 461 -10.21 -4.24 24.72
N GLN A 462 -10.20 -5.13 23.72
CA GLN A 462 -10.18 -4.80 22.29
C GLN A 462 -8.85 -4.25 21.71
N ASN A 463 -7.69 -4.51 22.33
CA ASN A 463 -6.41 -4.10 21.76
C ASN A 463 -5.36 -5.23 21.62
N SER A 464 -5.66 -6.18 20.73
CA SER A 464 -4.76 -7.29 20.39
C SER A 464 -3.68 -6.89 19.38
N LEU A 465 -2.41 -7.00 19.79
CA LEU A 465 -1.26 -6.82 18.90
C LEU A 465 -1.22 -7.89 17.81
N LEU A 466 -1.60 -9.13 18.12
CA LEU A 466 -1.67 -10.22 17.13
C LEU A 466 -2.69 -9.89 16.03
N ALA A 467 -3.85 -9.33 16.40
CA ALA A 467 -4.82 -8.84 15.43
C ALA A 467 -4.30 -7.65 14.61
N CYS A 468 -3.51 -6.77 15.21
CA CYS A 468 -2.84 -5.66 14.53
C CYS A 468 -1.89 -6.17 13.43
N VAL A 469 -1.02 -7.14 13.77
CA VAL A 469 -0.10 -7.79 12.83
C VAL A 469 -0.85 -8.40 11.63
N LEU A 470 -1.88 -9.20 11.89
CA LEU A 470 -2.67 -9.88 10.86
C LEU A 470 -3.41 -8.90 9.93
N ARG A 471 -3.76 -7.71 10.43
CA ARG A 471 -4.50 -6.69 9.66
C ARG A 471 -3.60 -5.81 8.81
N HIS A 472 -2.40 -5.50 9.28
CA HIS A 472 -1.58 -4.43 8.72
C HIS A 472 -0.39 -4.91 7.89
N ILE A 473 0.19 -6.06 8.22
CA ILE A 473 1.34 -6.60 7.49
C ILE A 473 0.85 -7.39 6.30
N ARG A 474 1.20 -7.00 5.07
CA ARG A 474 0.73 -7.69 3.85
C ARG A 474 1.53 -8.93 3.49
N ASP A 475 2.83 -8.90 3.72
CA ASP A 475 3.74 -10.02 3.47
C ASP A 475 3.43 -11.19 4.42
N TRP A 476 3.10 -12.36 3.86
CA TRP A 476 2.72 -13.55 4.64
C TRP A 476 3.88 -14.21 5.36
N GLU A 477 5.09 -14.18 4.82
CA GLU A 477 6.29 -14.72 5.46
C GLU A 477 6.62 -13.88 6.69
N PHE A 478 6.71 -12.57 6.50
CA PHE A 478 7.00 -11.66 7.60
C PHE A 478 5.88 -11.64 8.66
N ARG A 479 4.61 -11.72 8.22
CA ARG A 479 3.46 -11.86 9.12
C ARG A 479 3.58 -13.12 9.98
N PHE A 480 3.98 -14.25 9.40
CA PHE A 480 4.17 -15.50 10.12
C PHE A 480 5.30 -15.40 11.15
N GLU A 481 6.49 -14.93 10.75
CA GLU A 481 7.65 -14.80 11.64
C GLU A 481 7.36 -13.90 12.84
N LEU A 482 6.72 -12.75 12.60
CA LEU A 482 6.36 -11.83 13.66
C LEU A 482 5.30 -12.42 14.60
N LEU A 483 4.29 -13.10 14.04
CA LEU A 483 3.24 -13.73 14.83
C LEU A 483 3.80 -14.85 15.71
N GLU A 484 4.67 -15.71 15.16
CA GLU A 484 5.34 -16.77 15.91
C GLU A 484 6.21 -16.20 17.04
N PHE A 485 7.01 -15.17 16.75
CA PHE A 485 7.82 -14.51 17.77
C PHE A 485 6.97 -13.94 18.91
N LEU A 486 5.91 -13.18 18.59
CA LEU A 486 5.04 -12.57 19.61
C LEU A 486 4.31 -13.61 20.46
N LEU A 487 3.88 -14.73 19.86
CA LEU A 487 3.22 -15.83 20.59
C LEU A 487 4.19 -16.58 21.51
N GLN A 488 5.45 -16.76 21.11
CA GLN A 488 6.50 -17.34 21.97
C GLN A 488 6.80 -16.46 23.18
N HIS A 489 6.64 -15.14 23.05
CA HIS A 489 6.87 -14.15 24.12
C HIS A 489 5.59 -13.71 24.86
N GLY A 490 4.57 -14.58 24.94
CA GLY A 490 3.39 -14.35 25.78
C GLY A 490 2.21 -13.67 25.10
N GLY A 491 2.19 -13.61 23.76
CA GLY A 491 1.03 -13.21 22.99
C GLY A 491 -0.18 -14.13 23.23
N ASN A 492 -1.33 -13.56 23.59
CA ASN A 492 -2.57 -14.28 23.80
C ASN A 492 -3.46 -14.22 22.54
N PRO A 493 -3.70 -15.35 21.85
CA PRO A 493 -4.48 -15.39 20.62
C PRO A 493 -6.00 -15.22 20.84
N ASN A 494 -6.46 -15.12 22.09
CA ASN A 494 -7.87 -14.98 22.46
C ASN A 494 -8.24 -13.56 22.92
N ILE A 495 -7.34 -12.58 22.78
CA ILE A 495 -7.68 -11.16 22.97
C ILE A 495 -8.23 -10.62 21.66
N ALA A 496 -9.43 -10.03 21.70
CA ALA A 496 -10.03 -9.41 20.53
C ALA A 496 -9.30 -8.12 20.12
N GLY A 497 -9.29 -7.82 18.81
CA GLY A 497 -8.92 -6.50 18.31
C GLY A 497 -10.04 -5.47 18.47
N ARG A 498 -9.82 -4.26 17.94
CA ARG A 498 -10.78 -3.13 17.97
C ARG A 498 -12.14 -3.42 17.35
N ASP A 499 -12.16 -4.32 16.38
CA ASP A 499 -13.36 -4.81 15.70
C ASP A 499 -14.06 -5.93 16.48
N GLY A 500 -13.59 -6.27 17.69
CA GLY A 500 -14.13 -7.35 18.50
C GLY A 500 -13.81 -8.76 17.97
N SER A 501 -13.07 -8.86 16.87
CA SER A 501 -12.67 -10.14 16.28
C SER A 501 -11.42 -10.67 16.96
N LEU A 502 -11.39 -11.98 17.25
CA LEU A 502 -10.17 -12.65 17.68
C LEU A 502 -9.16 -12.75 16.52
N PRO A 503 -7.84 -12.79 16.81
CA PRO A 503 -6.78 -12.99 15.82
C PRO A 503 -7.07 -14.10 14.82
N LEU A 504 -7.59 -15.25 15.27
CA LEU A 504 -7.96 -16.34 14.37
C LEU A 504 -9.00 -15.91 13.32
N MET A 505 -10.04 -15.16 13.73
CA MET A 505 -11.03 -14.62 12.80
C MET A 505 -10.44 -13.53 11.90
N VAL A 506 -9.57 -12.67 12.43
CA VAL A 506 -8.89 -11.64 11.63
C VAL A 506 -8.04 -12.27 10.51
N CYS A 507 -7.43 -13.44 10.77
CA CYS A 507 -6.72 -14.20 9.76
C CYS A 507 -7.66 -14.78 8.68
N LEU A 508 -8.82 -15.30 9.09
CA LEU A 508 -9.76 -16.03 8.22
C LEU A 508 -10.69 -15.15 7.37
N VAL A 509 -11.22 -14.06 7.93
CA VAL A 509 -12.21 -13.17 7.27
C VAL A 509 -11.77 -12.64 5.89
N PRO A 510 -10.48 -12.32 5.62
CA PRO A 510 -10.04 -11.91 4.30
C PRO A 510 -10.40 -12.88 3.16
N LEU A 511 -10.57 -14.17 3.44
CA LEU A 511 -10.99 -15.19 2.47
C LEU A 511 -12.39 -14.95 1.88
N ILE A 512 -13.22 -14.15 2.57
CA ILE A 512 -14.58 -13.78 2.10
C ILE A 512 -14.58 -12.40 1.45
N ASN A 513 -13.89 -11.43 2.06
CA ASN A 513 -14.18 -10.01 1.82
C ASN A 513 -13.19 -9.29 0.90
N LYS A 514 -11.94 -9.77 0.76
CA LYS A 514 -10.85 -8.96 0.18
C LYS A 514 -9.95 -9.72 -0.78
N ASP A 515 -9.44 -10.87 -0.34
CA ASP A 515 -8.36 -11.56 -1.04
C ASP A 515 -8.89 -12.91 -1.52
N PRO A 516 -9.40 -13.00 -2.75
CA PRO A 516 -9.91 -14.27 -3.25
C PRO A 516 -8.75 -15.26 -3.44
N LEU A 517 -8.99 -16.54 -3.10
CA LEU A 517 -7.95 -17.58 -3.01
C LEU A 517 -7.06 -17.74 -4.27
N HIS A 518 -7.58 -17.42 -5.45
CA HIS A 518 -6.83 -17.48 -6.72
C HIS A 518 -5.70 -16.43 -6.82
N GLN A 519 -5.70 -15.39 -5.98
CA GLN A 519 -4.62 -14.42 -5.93
C GLN A 519 -3.44 -14.89 -5.07
N PHE A 520 -3.59 -15.99 -4.33
CA PHE A 520 -2.53 -16.50 -3.47
C PHE A 520 -1.58 -17.41 -4.23
N THR A 521 -0.30 -17.07 -4.20
CA THR A 521 0.76 -17.99 -4.62
C THR A 521 0.84 -19.20 -3.69
N HIS A 522 1.48 -20.28 -4.16
CA HIS A 522 1.72 -21.45 -3.32
C HIS A 522 2.45 -21.10 -2.00
N THR A 523 3.43 -20.20 -2.06
CA THR A 523 4.17 -19.74 -0.87
C THR A 523 3.27 -18.98 0.10
N MET A 524 2.37 -18.11 -0.38
CA MET A 524 1.40 -17.43 0.46
C MET A 524 0.45 -18.43 1.15
N LYS A 525 -0.04 -19.44 0.42
CA LYS A 525 -0.88 -20.51 0.98
C LYS A 525 -0.16 -21.25 2.13
N VAL A 526 1.13 -21.58 1.96
CA VAL A 526 1.93 -22.24 3.01
C VAL A 526 2.05 -21.37 4.27
N TYR A 527 2.44 -20.10 4.14
CA TYR A 527 2.58 -19.21 5.30
C TYR A 527 1.24 -18.87 5.94
N TYR A 528 0.15 -18.80 5.18
CA TYR A 528 -1.20 -18.68 5.69
C TYR A 528 -1.54 -19.86 6.62
N LEU A 529 -1.34 -21.09 6.15
CA LEU A 529 -1.58 -22.30 6.93
C LEU A 529 -0.72 -22.30 8.20
N ASN A 530 0.53 -21.86 8.11
CA ASN A 530 1.43 -21.74 9.25
C ASN A 530 0.95 -20.71 10.27
N CYS A 531 0.41 -19.56 9.84
CA CYS A 531 -0.19 -18.57 10.74
C CYS A 531 -1.35 -19.16 11.56
N VAL A 532 -2.28 -19.85 10.88
CA VAL A 532 -3.43 -20.50 11.54
C VAL A 532 -2.95 -21.61 12.48
N ARG A 533 -1.99 -22.43 12.04
CA ARG A 533 -1.41 -23.51 12.85
C ARG A 533 -0.75 -22.99 14.12
N VAL A 534 0.05 -21.93 14.02
CA VAL A 534 0.75 -21.36 15.17
C VAL A 534 -0.23 -20.69 16.15
N LEU A 535 -1.25 -19.97 15.67
CA LEU A 535 -2.32 -19.46 16.54
C LEU A 535 -3.01 -20.59 17.32
N CYS A 536 -3.39 -21.67 16.63
CA CYS A 536 -4.06 -22.80 17.26
C CYS A 536 -3.14 -23.57 18.23
N LYS A 537 -1.85 -23.71 17.92
CA LYS A 537 -0.84 -24.30 18.79
C LYS A 537 -0.71 -23.55 20.12
N HIS A 538 -0.84 -22.22 20.09
CA HIS A 538 -0.82 -21.36 21.27
C HIS A 538 -2.21 -21.15 21.90
N GLY A 539 -3.20 -21.99 21.57
CA GLY A 539 -4.48 -22.04 22.28
C GLY A 539 -5.55 -21.09 21.75
N ALA A 540 -5.50 -20.67 20.49
CA ALA A 540 -6.59 -19.91 19.87
C ALA A 540 -7.93 -20.68 19.93
N ASN A 541 -9.00 -19.99 20.32
CA ASN A 541 -10.35 -20.56 20.34
C ASN A 541 -10.86 -20.75 18.90
N THR A 542 -10.90 -22.01 18.46
CA THR A 542 -11.37 -22.41 17.13
C THR A 542 -12.88 -22.26 16.95
N ASN A 543 -13.65 -22.15 18.05
CA ASN A 543 -15.10 -21.95 18.03
C ASN A 543 -15.50 -20.50 18.32
N CYS A 544 -14.58 -19.55 18.13
CA CYS A 544 -14.87 -18.14 18.33
C CYS A 544 -15.89 -17.59 17.33
N SER A 545 -16.54 -16.48 17.70
CA SER A 545 -17.48 -15.76 16.84
C SER A 545 -17.04 -14.31 16.67
N SER A 546 -17.19 -13.78 15.45
CA SER A 546 -17.05 -12.34 15.20
C SER A 546 -18.25 -11.55 15.71
N ARG A 547 -18.21 -10.21 15.61
CA ARG A 547 -19.36 -9.32 15.91
C ARG A 547 -20.62 -9.64 15.07
N ILE A 548 -20.47 -10.30 13.92
CA ILE A 548 -21.57 -10.70 13.03
C ILE A 548 -22.00 -12.16 13.29
N ASN A 549 -21.57 -12.75 14.41
CA ASN A 549 -21.77 -14.17 14.76
C ASN A 549 -21.19 -15.15 13.73
N LEU A 550 -20.22 -14.72 12.93
CA LEU A 550 -19.50 -15.62 12.02
C LEU A 550 -18.47 -16.42 12.80
N THR A 551 -18.46 -17.74 12.63
CA THR A 551 -17.44 -18.63 13.19
C THR A 551 -16.41 -19.02 12.12
N PRO A 552 -15.23 -19.55 12.48
CA PRO A 552 -14.27 -20.07 11.49
C PRO A 552 -14.90 -21.05 10.51
N LEU A 553 -15.83 -21.90 10.98
CA LEU A 553 -16.54 -22.84 10.13
C LEU A 553 -17.43 -22.15 9.09
N HIS A 554 -18.10 -21.05 9.45
CA HIS A 554 -18.85 -20.23 8.48
C HIS A 554 -17.96 -19.66 7.39
N VAL A 555 -16.78 -19.19 7.78
CA VAL A 555 -15.82 -18.59 6.83
C VAL A 555 -15.33 -19.62 5.82
N LEU A 556 -14.93 -20.80 6.29
CA LEU A 556 -14.47 -21.87 5.42
C LEU A 556 -15.57 -22.36 4.47
N MET A 557 -16.80 -22.50 4.97
CA MET A 557 -17.92 -22.92 4.12
C MET A 557 -18.31 -21.89 3.09
N TYR A 558 -18.33 -20.61 3.45
CA TYR A 558 -18.59 -19.54 2.48
C TYR A 558 -17.51 -19.53 1.39
N SER A 559 -16.23 -19.63 1.81
CA SER A 559 -15.10 -19.70 0.89
C SER A 559 -15.20 -20.91 -0.04
N ALA A 560 -15.61 -22.08 0.47
CA ALA A 560 -15.86 -23.26 -0.35
C ALA A 560 -16.97 -23.02 -1.39
N THR A 561 -18.11 -22.48 -0.98
CA THR A 561 -19.26 -22.23 -1.87
C THR A 561 -18.93 -21.21 -2.99
N GLU A 562 -18.21 -20.14 -2.67
CA GLU A 562 -17.76 -19.16 -3.67
C GLU A 562 -16.82 -19.79 -4.70
N ASN A 563 -15.82 -20.57 -4.25
CA ASN A 563 -14.87 -21.22 -5.14
C ASN A 563 -15.50 -22.38 -5.92
N PHE A 564 -16.55 -23.00 -5.39
CA PHE A 564 -17.34 -24.03 -6.09
C PHE A 564 -17.98 -23.50 -7.38
N SER A 565 -18.38 -22.23 -7.37
CA SER A 565 -19.01 -21.54 -8.52
C SER A 565 -18.00 -21.07 -9.59
N ARG A 566 -16.70 -21.05 -9.28
CA ARG A 566 -15.62 -20.57 -10.18
C ARG A 566 -14.97 -21.74 -10.91
N SER A 567 -14.62 -21.60 -12.20
CA SER A 567 -14.28 -22.73 -13.06
C SER A 567 -12.79 -23.09 -13.17
N SER A 568 -11.84 -22.17 -12.95
CA SER A 568 -10.46 -22.37 -13.43
C SER A 568 -9.51 -23.14 -12.49
N GLU A 569 -9.77 -23.21 -11.18
CA GLU A 569 -8.81 -23.77 -10.19
C GLU A 569 -9.50 -24.41 -8.96
N LYS A 570 -10.54 -25.23 -9.17
CA LYS A 570 -11.32 -25.81 -8.06
C LYS A 570 -10.48 -26.72 -7.15
N ALA A 571 -9.69 -27.62 -7.75
CA ALA A 571 -8.96 -28.63 -6.99
C ALA A 571 -8.01 -28.02 -5.95
N GLU A 572 -7.16 -27.06 -6.34
CA GLU A 572 -6.22 -26.43 -5.41
C GLU A 572 -6.92 -25.63 -4.30
N ALA A 573 -8.00 -24.92 -4.64
CA ALA A 573 -8.75 -24.13 -3.67
C ALA A 573 -9.42 -25.04 -2.61
N PHE A 574 -10.04 -26.13 -3.05
CA PHE A 574 -10.64 -27.11 -2.15
C PHE A 574 -9.60 -27.84 -1.29
N ASP A 575 -8.43 -28.14 -1.86
CA ASP A 575 -7.37 -28.78 -1.09
C ASP A 575 -6.79 -27.85 -0.02
N PHE A 576 -6.66 -26.56 -0.33
CA PHE A 576 -6.28 -25.53 0.65
C PHE A 576 -7.33 -25.37 1.77
N ILE A 577 -8.63 -25.29 1.42
CA ILE A 577 -9.72 -25.19 2.39
C ILE A 577 -9.77 -26.43 3.28
N ARG A 578 -9.57 -27.63 2.69
CA ARG A 578 -9.48 -28.89 3.44
C ARG A 578 -8.32 -28.89 4.42
N GLN A 579 -7.14 -28.41 4.02
CA GLN A 579 -5.98 -28.28 4.92
C GLN A 579 -6.26 -27.32 6.09
N LEU A 580 -6.89 -26.16 5.84
CA LEU A 580 -7.32 -25.25 6.91
C LEU A 580 -8.33 -25.90 7.86
N LEU A 581 -9.34 -26.57 7.29
CA LEU A 581 -10.36 -27.29 8.05
C LEU A 581 -9.73 -28.35 8.97
N VAL A 582 -8.79 -29.14 8.46
CA VAL A 582 -8.06 -30.16 9.23
C VAL A 582 -7.31 -29.53 10.40
N ILE A 583 -6.58 -28.42 10.18
CA ILE A 583 -5.87 -27.72 11.26
C ILE A 583 -6.85 -27.29 12.36
N LEU A 584 -7.96 -26.64 12.01
CA LEU A 584 -8.93 -26.18 12.99
C LEU A 584 -9.59 -27.33 13.76
N LEU A 585 -9.95 -28.42 13.07
CA LEU A 585 -10.56 -29.61 13.67
C LEU A 585 -9.61 -30.33 14.63
N GLN A 586 -8.31 -30.42 14.28
CA GLN A 586 -7.28 -30.96 15.19
C GLN A 586 -7.17 -30.15 16.49
N HIS A 587 -7.39 -28.83 16.40
CA HIS A 587 -7.34 -27.90 17.53
C HIS A 587 -8.74 -27.57 18.12
N GLY A 588 -9.71 -28.48 17.95
CA GLY A 588 -10.94 -28.45 18.73
C GLY A 588 -12.13 -27.69 18.12
N LEU A 589 -12.08 -27.36 16.82
CA LEU A 589 -13.26 -26.87 16.10
C LEU A 589 -14.39 -27.91 16.22
N ASP A 590 -15.58 -27.48 16.61
CA ASP A 590 -16.75 -28.34 16.71
C ASP A 590 -17.57 -28.29 15.40
N PRO A 591 -17.61 -29.38 14.62
CA PRO A 591 -18.38 -29.43 13.37
C PRO A 591 -19.89 -29.46 13.61
N ASN A 592 -20.36 -29.72 14.83
CA ASN A 592 -21.79 -29.88 15.14
C ASN A 592 -22.45 -28.59 15.64
N ILE A 593 -21.72 -27.46 15.63
CA ILE A 593 -22.28 -26.15 15.97
C ILE A 593 -23.41 -25.82 14.99
N ARG A 594 -24.52 -25.29 15.51
CA ARG A 594 -25.61 -24.78 14.68
C ARG A 594 -25.06 -23.68 13.78
N PHE A 595 -25.08 -23.93 12.48
CA PHE A 595 -24.50 -23.03 11.49
C PHE A 595 -25.38 -21.75 11.40
N ASN A 596 -26.58 -21.83 10.87
CA ASN A 596 -27.50 -20.68 10.81
C ASN A 596 -28.95 -21.10 11.17
N GLN A 597 -29.88 -20.14 11.25
CA GLN A 597 -31.30 -20.40 11.37
C GLN A 597 -31.81 -21.32 10.24
N ARG A 598 -31.31 -21.11 9.02
CA ARG A 598 -31.67 -21.89 7.81
C ARG A 598 -30.92 -23.21 7.69
N ILE A 599 -29.61 -23.20 7.91
CA ILE A 599 -28.75 -24.40 7.78
C ILE A 599 -28.41 -24.87 9.20
N GLN A 600 -29.04 -25.94 9.67
CA GLN A 600 -28.89 -26.37 11.06
C GLN A 600 -27.57 -27.10 11.34
N HIS A 601 -26.91 -27.64 10.29
CA HIS A 601 -25.72 -28.47 10.44
C HIS A 601 -24.75 -28.31 9.26
N ILE A 602 -23.46 -28.52 9.50
CA ILE A 602 -22.40 -28.35 8.49
C ILE A 602 -22.55 -29.29 7.28
N LEU A 603 -22.97 -30.53 7.52
CA LEU A 603 -23.17 -31.51 6.45
C LEU A 603 -24.33 -31.10 5.53
N LEU A 604 -25.32 -30.37 6.04
CA LEU A 604 -26.38 -29.78 5.21
C LEU A 604 -25.84 -28.61 4.38
N ALA A 605 -24.89 -27.82 4.90
CA ALA A 605 -24.24 -26.75 4.13
C ALA A 605 -23.51 -27.31 2.90
N LEU A 606 -22.87 -28.47 3.03
CA LEU A 606 -22.23 -29.16 1.91
C LEU A 606 -23.24 -29.64 0.85
N VAL A 607 -24.40 -30.14 1.28
CA VAL A 607 -25.48 -30.49 0.34
C VAL A 607 -26.06 -29.24 -0.33
N ASP A 608 -26.18 -28.13 0.39
CA ASP A 608 -26.64 -26.85 -0.17
C ASP A 608 -25.68 -26.31 -1.24
N MET A 609 -24.37 -26.46 -1.02
CA MET A 609 -23.32 -26.09 -1.98
C MET A 609 -23.48 -26.81 -3.34
N LEU A 610 -23.96 -28.06 -3.35
CA LEU A 610 -24.20 -28.83 -4.58
C LEU A 610 -25.21 -28.17 -5.53
N LYS A 611 -26.04 -27.22 -5.07
CA LYS A 611 -26.93 -26.45 -5.96
C LYS A 611 -26.19 -25.68 -7.04
N HIS A 612 -24.93 -25.34 -6.77
CA HIS A 612 -24.05 -24.62 -7.69
C HIS A 612 -23.13 -25.57 -8.49
N ALA A 613 -23.27 -26.90 -8.33
CA ALA A 613 -22.47 -27.89 -9.04
C ALA A 613 -22.84 -27.87 -10.53
N ARG A 614 -21.82 -27.93 -11.40
CA ARG A 614 -21.99 -27.94 -12.86
C ARG A 614 -21.53 -29.24 -13.49
N PHE A 615 -20.59 -29.93 -12.86
CA PHE A 615 -19.96 -31.15 -13.39
C PHE A 615 -19.98 -32.26 -12.34
N CYS A 616 -20.00 -33.52 -12.76
CA CYS A 616 -19.98 -34.67 -11.84
C CYS A 616 -18.71 -34.69 -10.96
N GLU A 617 -17.59 -34.21 -11.48
CA GLU A 617 -16.33 -34.07 -10.73
C GLU A 617 -16.45 -33.20 -9.48
N ASP A 618 -17.39 -32.25 -9.46
CA ASP A 618 -17.65 -31.37 -8.31
C ASP A 618 -18.11 -32.16 -7.07
N LEU A 619 -18.71 -33.35 -7.27
CA LEU A 619 -19.11 -34.26 -6.19
C LEU A 619 -17.89 -34.82 -5.43
N ASN A 620 -16.72 -34.93 -6.07
CA ASN A 620 -15.50 -35.38 -5.40
C ASN A 620 -15.06 -34.40 -4.30
N HIS A 621 -15.19 -33.09 -4.54
CA HIS A 621 -14.87 -32.07 -3.54
C HIS A 621 -15.81 -32.13 -2.32
N VAL A 622 -17.11 -32.35 -2.56
CA VAL A 622 -18.10 -32.55 -1.48
C VAL A 622 -17.84 -33.86 -0.74
N HIS A 623 -17.50 -34.93 -1.45
CA HIS A 623 -17.09 -36.19 -0.86
C HIS A 623 -15.89 -36.01 0.08
N ASP A 624 -14.84 -35.33 -0.34
CA ASP A 624 -13.62 -35.17 0.45
C ASP A 624 -13.81 -34.29 1.69
N LEU A 625 -14.59 -33.22 1.58
CA LEU A 625 -14.97 -32.39 2.73
C LEU A 625 -15.90 -33.16 3.69
N THR A 626 -16.87 -33.92 3.17
CA THR A 626 -17.76 -34.77 3.97
C THR A 626 -16.96 -35.82 4.72
N ARG A 627 -16.05 -36.52 4.04
CA ARG A 627 -15.15 -37.51 4.63
C ARG A 627 -14.31 -36.89 5.75
N THR A 628 -13.73 -35.71 5.51
CA THR A 628 -12.94 -34.99 6.51
C THR A 628 -13.79 -34.64 7.74
N LEU A 629 -14.97 -34.05 7.56
CA LEU A 629 -15.85 -33.69 8.68
C LEU A 629 -16.30 -34.91 9.49
N LEU A 630 -16.65 -36.02 8.83
CA LEU A 630 -17.01 -37.28 9.49
C LEU A 630 -15.81 -37.88 10.26
N GLN A 631 -14.59 -37.77 9.74
CA GLN A 631 -13.37 -38.23 10.41
C GLN A 631 -13.04 -37.44 11.69
N TYR A 632 -13.58 -36.23 11.84
CA TYR A 632 -13.25 -35.30 12.91
C TYR A 632 -14.45 -34.92 13.80
N GLY A 633 -15.57 -35.65 13.73
CA GLY A 633 -16.65 -35.54 14.73
C GLY A 633 -18.00 -35.05 14.24
N ALA A 634 -18.19 -34.81 12.93
CA ALA A 634 -19.51 -34.41 12.43
C ALA A 634 -20.51 -35.56 12.59
N ASP A 635 -21.69 -35.26 13.14
CA ASP A 635 -22.73 -36.26 13.35
C ASP A 635 -23.67 -36.34 12.13
N PRO A 636 -23.67 -37.46 11.37
CA PRO A 636 -24.58 -37.64 10.25
C PRO A 636 -26.02 -37.98 10.69
N ASN A 637 -26.25 -38.26 11.98
CA ASN A 637 -27.56 -38.65 12.50
C ASN A 637 -28.41 -37.46 12.98
N VAL A 638 -27.91 -36.24 12.84
CA VAL A 638 -28.63 -35.02 13.22
C VAL A 638 -29.96 -34.96 12.47
N LEU A 639 -31.04 -34.85 13.24
CA LEU A 639 -32.40 -34.69 12.74
C LEU A 639 -32.65 -33.22 12.43
N ILE A 640 -32.82 -32.90 11.16
CA ILE A 640 -33.00 -31.54 10.66
C ILE A 640 -34.49 -31.29 10.42
N SER A 641 -35.00 -30.19 10.97
CA SER A 641 -36.31 -29.64 10.57
C SER A 641 -36.12 -28.86 9.25
N GLU A 642 -36.96 -29.07 8.23
CA GLU A 642 -36.79 -28.53 6.88
C GLU A 642 -36.13 -27.13 6.78
N PRO A 643 -35.06 -26.97 5.97
CA PRO A 643 -34.69 -25.68 5.42
C PRO A 643 -35.73 -25.27 4.35
N ILE A 644 -36.04 -23.97 4.25
CA ILE A 644 -37.03 -23.38 3.32
C ILE A 644 -36.57 -23.51 1.86
N PHE A 645 -36.55 -24.73 1.31
CA PHE A 645 -36.11 -25.00 -0.06
C PHE A 645 -37.19 -25.66 -0.94
N ALA A 646 -38.40 -25.81 -0.42
CA ALA A 646 -39.54 -26.24 -1.21
C ALA A 646 -40.37 -25.01 -1.64
N THR A 647 -39.99 -24.39 -2.76
CA THR A 647 -40.99 -23.70 -3.59
C THR A 647 -41.83 -24.79 -4.25
N ASN A 648 -42.84 -25.28 -3.54
CA ASN A 648 -44.13 -25.66 -4.10
C ASN A 648 -45.11 -25.92 -2.95
N SER A 649 -46.23 -25.23 -3.06
CA SER A 649 -47.43 -25.26 -2.22
C SER A 649 -47.86 -26.68 -1.86
N PHE A 650 -47.74 -27.08 -0.59
CA PHE A 650 -48.71 -27.92 0.11
C PHE A 650 -48.58 -27.75 1.63
N SER A 651 -49.70 -27.94 2.30
CA SER A 651 -50.17 -27.36 3.57
C SER A 651 -49.43 -27.71 4.87
N SER A 652 -49.55 -26.79 5.82
CA SER A 652 -49.73 -26.97 7.28
C SER A 652 -49.89 -28.42 7.78
N ALA A 653 -48.77 -29.07 8.06
CA ALA A 653 -48.64 -30.17 9.02
C ALA A 653 -47.20 -30.15 9.55
N THR A 654 -46.98 -30.44 10.83
CA THR A 654 -45.63 -30.54 11.42
C THR A 654 -44.80 -31.56 10.65
N LYS A 655 -43.92 -31.07 9.78
CA LYS A 655 -43.13 -31.89 8.86
C LYS A 655 -42.12 -32.75 9.64
N PRO A 656 -41.87 -34.00 9.20
CA PRO A 656 -40.97 -34.91 9.90
C PRO A 656 -39.53 -34.38 9.89
N LYS A 657 -38.83 -34.50 11.03
CA LYS A 657 -37.39 -34.23 11.09
C LYS A 657 -36.65 -35.40 10.43
N VAL A 658 -35.78 -35.12 9.47
CA VAL A 658 -35.07 -36.16 8.69
C VAL A 658 -33.56 -35.93 8.71
N GLN A 659 -32.78 -36.98 8.48
CA GLN A 659 -31.32 -36.92 8.44
C GLN A 659 -30.78 -36.22 7.18
N VAL A 660 -29.53 -35.78 7.21
CA VAL A 660 -28.86 -35.09 6.08
C VAL A 660 -28.87 -35.93 4.80
N LEU A 661 -28.71 -37.25 4.91
CA LEU A 661 -28.74 -38.19 3.78
C LEU A 661 -30.03 -38.04 2.94
N TYR A 662 -31.18 -37.80 3.58
CA TYR A 662 -32.45 -37.58 2.88
C TYR A 662 -32.36 -36.37 1.94
N TYR A 663 -31.82 -35.24 2.40
CA TYR A 663 -31.68 -34.03 1.59
C TYR A 663 -30.70 -34.22 0.43
N TYR A 664 -29.63 -34.99 0.63
CA TYR A 664 -28.70 -35.33 -0.45
C TYR A 664 -29.39 -36.16 -1.54
N VAL A 665 -30.16 -37.19 -1.17
CA VAL A 665 -30.86 -37.99 -2.18
C VAL A 665 -32.00 -37.20 -2.84
N GLN A 666 -32.69 -36.32 -2.11
CA GLN A 666 -33.65 -35.38 -2.70
C GLN A 666 -33.01 -34.44 -3.73
N PHE A 667 -31.79 -33.96 -3.46
CA PHE A 667 -31.02 -33.19 -4.44
C PHE A 667 -30.71 -34.00 -5.71
N LEU A 668 -30.23 -35.25 -5.55
CA LEU A 668 -29.95 -36.13 -6.69
C LEU A 668 -31.20 -36.43 -7.51
N LEU A 669 -32.33 -36.65 -6.83
CA LEU A 669 -33.62 -36.74 -7.49
C LEU A 669 -33.89 -35.46 -8.31
N GLN A 670 -33.61 -34.26 -7.84
CA GLN A 670 -33.88 -33.07 -8.66
C GLN A 670 -32.92 -32.84 -9.84
N ARG A 671 -31.84 -33.63 -9.98
CA ARG A 671 -30.76 -33.39 -10.95
C ARG A 671 -30.32 -34.67 -11.69
N GLU A 672 -30.97 -34.96 -12.81
CA GLU A 672 -30.77 -36.20 -13.58
C GLU A 672 -29.37 -36.32 -14.21
N GLU A 673 -28.72 -35.20 -14.51
CA GLU A 673 -27.37 -35.13 -15.09
C GLU A 673 -26.33 -35.87 -14.24
N PHE A 674 -26.43 -35.80 -12.91
CA PHE A 674 -25.49 -36.49 -12.00
C PHE A 674 -25.78 -37.99 -11.88
N LEU A 675 -27.01 -38.41 -12.13
CA LEU A 675 -27.39 -39.83 -12.11
C LEU A 675 -26.91 -40.58 -13.36
N ALA A 676 -26.66 -39.85 -14.45
CA ALA A 676 -26.12 -40.37 -15.70
C ALA A 676 -24.58 -40.49 -15.70
N ASP A 677 -23.91 -40.16 -14.59
CA ASP A 677 -22.45 -40.22 -14.47
C ASP A 677 -21.91 -41.66 -14.62
N PRO A 678 -21.04 -41.95 -15.62
CA PRO A 678 -20.46 -43.28 -15.81
C PRO A 678 -19.58 -43.72 -14.64
N GLU A 679 -18.95 -42.79 -13.93
CA GLU A 679 -18.10 -43.11 -12.77
C GLU A 679 -18.88 -43.28 -11.46
N ARG A 680 -20.20 -43.02 -11.47
CA ARG A 680 -21.09 -43.08 -10.30
C ARG A 680 -20.53 -42.33 -9.09
N THR A 681 -19.95 -41.14 -9.30
CA THR A 681 -19.34 -40.32 -8.23
C THR A 681 -20.33 -40.00 -7.10
N PHE A 682 -21.62 -39.84 -7.43
CA PHE A 682 -22.69 -39.60 -6.46
C PHE A 682 -22.85 -40.73 -5.43
N GLU A 683 -22.50 -41.97 -5.79
CA GLU A 683 -22.58 -43.17 -4.94
C GLU A 683 -21.56 -43.10 -3.79
N ARG A 684 -20.38 -42.51 -4.05
CA ARG A 684 -19.29 -42.39 -3.06
C ARG A 684 -19.75 -41.64 -1.81
N VAL A 685 -20.49 -40.54 -1.98
CA VAL A 685 -21.05 -39.76 -0.87
C VAL A 685 -22.07 -40.59 -0.08
N MET A 686 -22.92 -41.37 -0.76
CA MET A 686 -23.92 -42.23 -0.09
C MET A 686 -23.24 -43.31 0.77
N TRP A 687 -22.15 -43.92 0.28
CA TRP A 687 -21.38 -44.91 1.04
C TRP A 687 -20.67 -44.33 2.26
N LEU A 688 -20.26 -43.05 2.23
CA LEU A 688 -19.76 -42.37 3.44
C LEU A 688 -20.83 -42.32 4.53
N TYR A 689 -22.07 -41.93 4.17
CA TYR A 689 -23.19 -41.91 5.12
C TYR A 689 -23.56 -43.31 5.60
N PHE A 690 -23.57 -44.31 4.71
CA PHE A 690 -23.79 -45.71 5.08
C PHE A 690 -22.80 -46.20 6.14
N SER A 691 -21.53 -45.83 5.97
CA SER A 691 -20.43 -46.23 6.86
C SER A 691 -20.41 -45.47 8.20
N ALA A 692 -21.02 -44.28 8.28
CA ALA A 692 -20.93 -43.40 9.45
C ALA A 692 -22.24 -43.28 10.28
N MET A 693 -23.40 -43.57 9.69
CA MET A 693 -24.71 -43.48 10.36
C MET A 693 -25.01 -44.70 11.23
N GLN A 694 -25.82 -44.48 12.27
CA GLN A 694 -26.37 -45.56 13.11
C GLN A 694 -27.28 -46.50 12.29
N HIS A 695 -27.32 -47.78 12.65
CA HIS A 695 -28.09 -48.82 11.94
C HIS A 695 -29.56 -48.46 11.76
N HIS A 696 -30.24 -48.14 12.86
CA HIS A 696 -31.65 -47.81 12.85
C HIS A 696 -31.95 -46.51 12.06
N ALA A 697 -31.18 -45.46 12.28
CA ALA A 697 -31.34 -44.17 11.60
C ALA A 697 -31.14 -44.30 10.08
N LEU A 698 -30.11 -45.03 9.65
CA LEU A 698 -29.83 -45.27 8.24
C LEU A 698 -30.96 -46.02 7.55
N HIS A 699 -31.39 -47.17 8.06
CA HIS A 699 -32.43 -47.97 7.41
C HIS A 699 -33.79 -47.27 7.39
N SER A 700 -34.10 -46.49 8.43
CA SER A 700 -35.30 -45.64 8.46
C SER A 700 -35.23 -44.58 7.35
N CYS A 701 -34.10 -43.89 7.19
CA CYS A 701 -33.89 -42.91 6.14
C CYS A 701 -33.93 -43.54 4.73
N LEU A 702 -33.25 -44.66 4.50
CA LEU A 702 -33.22 -45.33 3.20
C LEU A 702 -34.61 -45.81 2.77
N ARG A 703 -35.43 -46.34 3.69
CA ARG A 703 -36.82 -46.75 3.37
C ARG A 703 -37.70 -45.57 2.96
N LEU A 704 -37.58 -44.44 3.66
CA LEU A 704 -38.32 -43.21 3.32
C LEU A 704 -37.94 -42.70 1.92
N VAL A 705 -36.65 -42.69 1.62
CA VAL A 705 -36.12 -42.21 0.34
C VAL A 705 -36.46 -43.17 -0.81
N LEU A 706 -36.37 -44.49 -0.60
CA LEU A 706 -36.72 -45.49 -1.61
C LEU A 706 -38.20 -45.37 -2.02
N ALA A 707 -39.10 -45.17 -1.04
CA ALA A 707 -40.52 -44.98 -1.33
C ALA A 707 -40.77 -43.78 -2.27
N GLN A 708 -40.00 -42.70 -2.12
CA GLN A 708 -40.09 -41.52 -2.98
C GLN A 708 -39.45 -41.74 -4.36
N ALA A 709 -38.29 -42.40 -4.40
CA ALA A 709 -37.60 -42.71 -5.66
C ALA A 709 -38.43 -43.64 -6.55
N SER A 710 -39.14 -44.62 -5.97
CA SER A 710 -40.00 -45.57 -6.70
C SER A 710 -41.23 -44.94 -7.36
N MET A 711 -41.58 -43.70 -7.00
CA MET A 711 -42.71 -42.96 -7.61
C MET A 711 -42.32 -42.26 -8.93
N LEU A 712 -41.05 -42.26 -9.32
CA LEU A 712 -40.54 -41.54 -10.49
C LEU A 712 -39.92 -42.54 -11.50
N PRO A 713 -40.56 -42.74 -12.67
CA PRO A 713 -40.19 -43.83 -13.60
C PRO A 713 -38.86 -43.65 -14.34
N SER A 714 -38.21 -42.48 -14.30
CA SER A 714 -36.97 -42.18 -15.05
C SER A 714 -35.66 -42.50 -14.30
N ARG A 715 -35.69 -43.18 -13.13
CA ARG A 715 -34.57 -43.17 -12.16
C ARG A 715 -34.09 -44.53 -11.66
N HIS A 716 -34.03 -45.51 -12.55
CA HIS A 716 -33.68 -46.89 -12.23
C HIS A 716 -32.30 -47.06 -11.54
N GLY A 717 -31.27 -46.29 -11.93
CA GLY A 717 -29.92 -46.43 -11.35
C GLY A 717 -29.82 -46.08 -9.86
N LEU A 718 -30.49 -45.01 -9.41
CA LEU A 718 -30.54 -44.64 -7.99
C LEU A 718 -31.37 -45.63 -7.18
N GLU A 719 -32.48 -46.10 -7.76
CA GLU A 719 -33.37 -47.06 -7.13
C GLU A 719 -32.71 -48.43 -6.92
N GLU A 720 -31.93 -48.91 -7.90
CA GLU A 720 -31.09 -50.11 -7.78
C GLU A 720 -30.09 -50.00 -6.64
N ILE A 721 -29.38 -48.88 -6.52
CA ILE A 721 -28.40 -48.64 -5.45
C ILE A 721 -29.09 -48.59 -4.08
N LEU A 722 -30.21 -47.86 -3.96
CA LEU A 722 -30.97 -47.79 -2.72
C LEU A 722 -31.49 -49.16 -2.29
N ARG A 723 -32.01 -49.96 -3.24
CA ARG A 723 -32.40 -51.35 -2.98
C ARG A 723 -31.21 -52.19 -2.55
N ALA A 724 -30.05 -52.04 -3.20
CA ALA A 724 -28.82 -52.75 -2.85
C ALA A 724 -28.35 -52.39 -1.42
N MET A 725 -28.37 -51.11 -1.03
CA MET A 725 -28.00 -50.67 0.32
C MET A 725 -28.98 -51.14 1.40
N ILE A 726 -30.26 -51.35 1.06
CA ILE A 726 -31.26 -51.89 1.99
C ILE A 726 -31.17 -53.42 2.08
N SER A 727 -30.95 -54.09 0.96
CA SER A 727 -30.90 -55.55 0.87
C SER A 727 -29.58 -56.13 1.38
N THR A 728 -28.50 -55.35 1.37
CA THR A 728 -27.21 -55.74 1.95
C THR A 728 -27.18 -55.43 3.46
N PRO A 729 -27.30 -56.44 4.34
CA PRO A 729 -27.14 -56.20 5.77
C PRO A 729 -25.71 -55.76 6.06
N ARG A 730 -25.54 -54.75 6.92
CA ARG A 730 -24.21 -54.35 7.38
C ARG A 730 -23.47 -55.53 7.98
N SER A 731 -22.23 -55.73 7.56
CA SER A 731 -21.37 -56.72 8.19
C SER A 731 -21.13 -56.39 9.66
N LEU A 732 -20.84 -57.41 10.49
CA LEU A 732 -20.46 -57.19 11.89
C LEU A 732 -19.28 -56.21 12.02
N LYS A 733 -18.35 -56.25 11.05
CA LYS A 733 -17.21 -55.33 10.94
C LYS A 733 -17.65 -53.87 10.78
N GLN A 734 -18.64 -53.59 9.92
CA GLN A 734 -19.19 -52.24 9.70
C GLN A 734 -20.00 -51.76 10.91
N ILE A 735 -20.75 -52.63 11.57
CA ILE A 735 -21.48 -52.30 12.80
C ILE A 735 -20.47 -51.94 13.91
N ALA A 736 -19.46 -52.77 14.12
CA ALA A 736 -18.40 -52.53 15.09
C ALA A 736 -17.66 -51.21 14.83
N ARG A 737 -17.40 -50.86 13.56
CA ARG A 737 -16.82 -49.55 13.19
C ARG A 737 -17.65 -48.39 13.74
N VAL A 738 -18.97 -48.41 13.55
CA VAL A 738 -19.86 -47.34 14.02
C VAL A 738 -19.89 -47.27 15.54
N THR A 739 -19.92 -48.42 16.23
CA THR A 739 -19.83 -48.46 17.70
C THR A 739 -18.51 -47.90 18.22
N ILE A 740 -17.39 -48.23 17.56
CA ILE A 740 -16.07 -47.66 17.89
C ILE A 740 -16.10 -46.15 17.68
N TYR A 741 -16.65 -45.66 16.58
CA TYR A 741 -16.78 -44.23 16.32
C TYR A 741 -17.53 -43.51 17.44
N GLU A 742 -18.64 -44.05 17.92
CA GLU A 742 -19.41 -43.46 19.02
C GLU A 742 -18.60 -43.42 20.32
N SER A 743 -17.88 -44.50 20.63
CA SER A 743 -17.03 -44.57 21.83
C SER A 743 -15.92 -43.51 21.85
N ILE A 744 -15.42 -43.09 20.69
CA ILE A 744 -14.38 -42.05 20.54
C ILE A 744 -14.95 -40.67 20.23
N LYS A 745 -16.22 -40.42 20.56
CA LYS A 745 -16.95 -39.16 20.30
C LYS A 745 -16.96 -38.76 18.82
N ARG A 746 -17.01 -39.76 17.93
CA ARG A 746 -17.01 -39.62 16.46
C ARG A 746 -15.77 -38.94 15.88
N ARG A 747 -14.64 -38.89 16.60
CA ARG A 747 -13.38 -38.28 16.13
C ARG A 747 -12.27 -39.30 15.81
N PRO A 748 -12.44 -40.18 14.80
CA PRO A 748 -11.43 -41.18 14.49
C PRO A 748 -10.07 -40.61 14.12
N ALA A 749 -9.98 -39.54 13.33
CA ALA A 749 -8.69 -38.96 12.94
C ALA A 749 -7.85 -38.46 14.13
N ALA A 750 -8.49 -37.97 15.20
CA ALA A 750 -7.80 -37.46 16.38
C ALA A 750 -7.49 -38.54 17.43
N ASN A 751 -8.30 -39.61 17.50
CA ASN A 751 -8.28 -40.55 18.61
C ASN A 751 -7.83 -41.97 18.23
N VAL A 752 -7.87 -42.36 16.95
CA VAL A 752 -7.54 -43.75 16.53
C VAL A 752 -6.08 -44.10 16.76
N SER A 753 -5.17 -43.14 16.59
CA SER A 753 -3.74 -43.35 16.87
C SER A 753 -3.49 -43.77 18.33
N LYS A 754 -4.30 -43.25 19.27
CA LYS A 754 -4.24 -43.51 20.70
C LYS A 754 -4.84 -44.87 21.10
N LEU A 755 -5.57 -45.53 20.20
CA LEU A 755 -6.15 -46.84 20.47
C LEU A 755 -5.06 -47.93 20.39
N PRO A 756 -5.07 -48.93 21.28
CA PRO A 756 -4.16 -50.07 21.25
C PRO A 756 -4.60 -51.10 20.19
N LEU A 757 -4.66 -50.67 18.92
CA LEU A 757 -5.08 -51.49 17.78
C LEU A 757 -3.92 -51.69 16.78
N PRO A 758 -3.85 -52.85 16.08
CA PRO A 758 -2.98 -53.06 14.93
C PRO A 758 -3.19 -52.02 13.81
N THR A 759 -2.13 -51.71 13.06
CA THR A 759 -2.16 -50.74 11.96
C THR A 759 -3.27 -51.00 10.92
N PRO A 760 -3.54 -52.25 10.46
CA PRO A 760 -4.60 -52.48 9.47
C PRO A 760 -6.01 -52.16 9.99
N LEU A 761 -6.24 -52.33 11.30
CA LEU A 761 -7.53 -51.97 11.91
C LEU A 761 -7.65 -50.45 12.08
N LYS A 762 -6.56 -49.76 12.42
CA LYS A 762 -6.51 -48.30 12.44
C LYS A 762 -6.83 -47.72 11.05
N ASP A 763 -6.22 -48.27 10.00
CA ASP A 763 -6.47 -47.84 8.61
C ASP A 763 -7.91 -48.12 8.17
N TYR A 764 -8.46 -49.27 8.56
CA TYR A 764 -9.87 -49.61 8.29
C TYR A 764 -10.86 -48.64 8.96
N ILE A 765 -10.53 -48.16 10.17
CA ILE A 765 -11.34 -47.18 10.91
C ILE A 765 -11.17 -45.78 10.30
N LEU A 766 -10.00 -45.42 9.75
CA LEU A 766 -9.77 -44.09 9.17
C LEU A 766 -10.36 -43.93 7.76
N ASN A 767 -10.33 -44.97 6.93
CA ASN A 767 -10.56 -44.82 5.50
C ASN A 767 -12.03 -44.71 5.06
N LEU A 768 -13.01 -44.92 5.94
CA LEU A 768 -14.46 -44.85 5.66
C LEU A 768 -14.93 -45.60 4.38
N ALA A 769 -14.06 -46.45 3.83
CA ALA A 769 -14.34 -47.23 2.64
C ALA A 769 -15.38 -48.33 2.96
N PRO A 770 -16.25 -48.66 1.98
CA PRO A 770 -17.29 -49.67 2.13
C PRO A 770 -16.75 -51.03 2.62
#